data_AF-A0A3A6HH93-F1
#
_entry.id   AF-A0A3A6HH93-F1
#
_cell.length_a   1.000
_cell.length_b   1.000
_cell.length_c   1.000
_cell.angle_alpha   90.00
_cell.angle_beta   90.00
_cell.angle_gamma   90.00
#
_symmetry.space_group_name_H-M   'P 1'
#
loop_
_entity.id
_entity.type
_entity.pdbx_description
1 polymer ?
#
loop_
_entity_poly.entity_id
_entity_poly.type
_entity_poly.pdbx_seq_one_letter_code
_entity_poly.pdbx_strand_id
1 'polypeptide(L)'
;MKEKQYSNSPTFFKNSLCDNEIDIICSHTFGAFYLPFLAETKKRFIEKMGQFYRPEMFCKGMPDLILSRIHGLCVRTLIVEMSMYKAAGKLEGRDSREEYEYFQKNYLGKKELREELFQVYPLLKENIQRTIEQSSDFLSTMWKRLCEDRDEIEKSILLGNRMGEVLSVSDMASDLHCCGQCVLKIETDNGQKFLYKPRQVQTEKALLNLINYAYKGIGLEEYTYGCISRESYGWTAFVEAGDCTDQEQVKRYFKRLGAAICICYLLGTGDLHYENLIAHGEFPVPVDAEVLCSSAGGKNGEGNYSVLYSGILPDPAIKGHINILNGGEGEKASVKVARVVNDKTSDMKIAYEYPEMPEAHNQVTLNGVRAAAAGYKNEIAEGFQKAYEYLLENKDYLLQKVEKECKGSRIRVLLENTQRYAVLLSGSGHPMALQKPEKRRELLEHIYEGKKELSSKEKLAVEYGIRDMEEGDIPYYYTYMDSHSLFSSRGEEITDYMTYTLTDCLHNRLARMEKQDESRQVRIIRMAMDISGYGRDAFINSCIPIEEADFSKGDYKERFYKKAMEIAKWIEDEAIWDEGRKTVGWVEPLLIGIKEERVRLSDGDMYFYNGIAGIAVFLYGIHLASGEFGAICDGVKNTLFRYTDGCLSDRSRLLSENTGLFCGEASLCHAYQLLFDITGSSDFLEYARRHSELLMELVEKDSSSDLIYGNAGAVLTLCGMYSHTSDKIYLEGAVRAADILISHSIKQETGLGWVNKAAGAALAGMSHGNSGILPGLVKLDSLLEYGRYKETVVEMLRYEKSLYLEEFHNWADLRQEGPGRYHAYAWCHGLGGIAAARMACLPYVEGEAKELITEDLKRVEDSFLFMQGRRGMCLCHGNMGLLLLLNKYLVIHSSEELKKIRRLLTCSSLEVLEKAQMMPQEKYAKGLMNGMAGIGYACLQLAGITSLPDVMLCNI
;
A
#
# COMPACT_ATOMS: atom_id res chain seq x y z
N MET A 1 29.02 -16.87 -55.23
CA MET A 1 30.16 -15.99 -54.95
C MET A 1 29.95 -15.37 -53.58
N LYS A 2 30.30 -16.11 -52.53
CA LYS A 2 30.19 -15.71 -51.13
C LYS A 2 31.54 -16.05 -50.51
N GLU A 3 32.45 -15.08 -50.47
CA GLU A 3 33.66 -15.11 -49.65
C GLU A 3 34.37 -13.77 -49.81
N LYS A 4 34.88 -13.24 -48.68
CA LYS A 4 35.61 -11.97 -48.48
C LYS A 4 34.76 -10.70 -48.32
N GLN A 5 34.34 -10.42 -47.08
CA GLN A 5 34.14 -9.03 -46.63
C GLN A 5 34.32 -8.79 -45.12
N TYR A 6 35.31 -9.42 -44.47
CA TYR A 6 35.77 -9.04 -43.12
C TYR A 6 37.30 -9.21 -43.03
N SER A 7 38.09 -8.28 -43.56
CA SER A 7 39.56 -8.44 -43.64
C SER A 7 40.41 -7.42 -42.89
N ASN A 8 39.86 -6.52 -42.07
CA ASN A 8 40.68 -5.57 -41.29
C ASN A 8 40.46 -5.59 -39.76
N SER A 9 39.83 -6.64 -39.22
CA SER A 9 40.06 -7.14 -37.83
C SER A 9 39.28 -8.45 -37.64
N PRO A 10 39.93 -9.63 -37.84
CA PRO A 10 39.67 -10.75 -36.93
C PRO A 10 40.89 -11.69 -36.72
N THR A 11 42.10 -11.38 -37.17
CA THR A 11 43.25 -12.29 -37.02
C THR A 11 43.93 -12.24 -35.66
N PHE A 12 43.81 -11.15 -34.89
CA PHE A 12 44.50 -11.00 -33.60
C PHE A 12 43.80 -11.76 -32.46
N PHE A 13 42.47 -11.92 -32.52
CA PHE A 13 41.68 -12.51 -31.43
C PHE A 13 41.30 -13.98 -31.64
N LYS A 14 41.53 -14.55 -32.85
CA LYS A 14 41.32 -15.98 -33.14
C LYS A 14 42.18 -16.93 -32.29
N ASN A 15 43.24 -16.42 -31.66
CA ASN A 15 44.07 -17.18 -30.73
C ASN A 15 43.54 -17.17 -29.28
N SER A 16 42.55 -16.32 -28.96
CA SER A 16 42.03 -16.13 -27.60
C SER A 16 40.54 -16.45 -27.47
N LEU A 17 39.77 -16.29 -28.55
CA LEU A 17 38.33 -16.57 -28.62
C LEU A 17 38.04 -17.55 -29.76
N CYS A 18 37.07 -18.45 -29.56
CA CYS A 18 36.60 -19.36 -30.61
C CYS A 18 35.61 -18.66 -31.55
N ASP A 19 35.36 -19.24 -32.73
CA ASP A 19 34.46 -18.63 -33.73
C ASP A 19 33.04 -18.40 -33.17
N ASN A 20 32.52 -19.32 -32.35
CA ASN A 20 31.22 -19.14 -31.68
C ASN A 20 31.18 -17.93 -30.72
N GLU A 21 32.25 -17.70 -29.95
CA GLU A 21 32.35 -16.55 -29.04
C GLU A 21 32.40 -15.24 -29.83
N ILE A 22 33.13 -15.23 -30.95
CA ILE A 22 33.21 -14.07 -31.85
C ILE A 22 31.84 -13.77 -32.46
N ASP A 23 31.11 -14.79 -32.90
CA ASP A 23 29.76 -14.64 -33.47
C ASP A 23 28.76 -14.11 -32.43
N ILE A 24 28.80 -14.62 -31.20
CA ILE A 24 27.99 -14.13 -30.07
C ILE A 24 28.25 -12.63 -29.84
N ILE A 25 29.52 -12.23 -29.73
CA ILE A 25 29.88 -10.82 -29.54
C ILE A 25 29.41 -9.96 -30.71
N CYS A 26 29.67 -10.39 -31.95
CA CYS A 26 29.29 -9.64 -33.14
C CYS A 26 27.78 -9.45 -33.26
N SER A 27 26.99 -10.35 -32.65
CA SER A 27 25.54 -10.22 -32.59
C SER A 27 25.05 -9.16 -31.58
N HIS A 28 25.86 -8.76 -30.60
CA HIS A 28 25.52 -7.73 -29.61
C HIS A 28 25.64 -6.30 -30.19
N THR A 29 24.81 -5.39 -29.68
CA THR A 29 24.90 -3.95 -29.95
C THR A 29 26.28 -3.42 -29.58
N PHE A 30 26.96 -2.77 -30.52
CA PHE A 30 28.36 -2.32 -30.41
C PHE A 30 29.40 -3.43 -30.14
N GLY A 31 29.10 -4.70 -30.45
CA GLY A 31 29.93 -5.86 -30.12
C GLY A 31 31.43 -5.74 -30.43
N ALA A 32 31.81 -5.11 -31.55
CA ALA A 32 33.20 -4.87 -31.93
C ALA A 32 34.03 -4.13 -30.85
N PHE A 33 33.38 -3.30 -30.04
CA PHE A 33 34.02 -2.58 -28.93
C PHE A 33 34.34 -3.51 -27.74
N TYR A 34 33.48 -4.51 -27.48
CA TYR A 34 33.56 -5.38 -26.30
C TYR A 34 34.54 -6.54 -26.46
N LEU A 35 34.86 -6.91 -27.69
CA LEU A 35 35.72 -8.03 -28.06
C LEU A 35 37.06 -8.11 -27.28
N PRO A 36 37.86 -7.03 -27.14
CA PRO A 36 39.09 -7.08 -26.35
C PRO A 36 38.86 -7.32 -24.85
N PHE A 37 37.72 -6.88 -24.30
CA PHE A 37 37.40 -7.03 -22.88
C PHE A 37 36.93 -8.44 -22.54
N LEU A 38 36.15 -9.09 -23.43
CA LEU A 38 35.82 -10.51 -23.26
C LEU A 38 37.08 -11.38 -23.33
N ALA A 39 37.95 -11.12 -24.32
CA ALA A 39 39.21 -11.85 -24.46
C ALA A 39 40.11 -11.72 -23.21
N GLU A 40 40.21 -10.51 -22.65
CA GLU A 40 40.95 -10.28 -21.40
C GLU A 40 40.28 -10.96 -20.20
N THR A 41 38.93 -10.92 -20.10
CA THR A 41 38.20 -11.61 -19.02
C THR A 41 38.44 -13.12 -19.06
N LYS A 42 38.35 -13.73 -20.25
CA LYS A 42 38.63 -15.15 -20.45
C LYS A 42 40.08 -15.49 -20.09
N LYS A 43 41.03 -14.66 -20.52
CA LYS A 43 42.45 -14.83 -20.16
C LYS A 43 42.64 -14.84 -18.64
N ARG A 44 42.09 -13.86 -17.92
CA ARG A 44 42.17 -13.80 -16.45
C ARG A 44 41.48 -14.96 -15.78
N PHE A 45 40.31 -15.38 -16.29
CA PHE A 45 39.62 -16.58 -15.82
C PHE A 45 40.53 -17.81 -15.92
N ILE A 46 41.19 -18.02 -17.08
CA ILE A 46 42.15 -19.11 -17.28
C ILE A 46 43.33 -19.02 -16.29
N GLU A 47 43.90 -17.82 -16.12
CA GLU A 47 45.01 -17.59 -15.18
C GLU A 47 44.61 -17.92 -13.73
N LYS A 48 43.42 -17.50 -13.30
CA LYS A 48 42.87 -17.75 -11.95
C LYS A 48 42.51 -19.22 -11.74
N MET A 49 42.10 -19.94 -12.79
CA MET A 49 41.83 -21.38 -12.75
C MET A 49 43.13 -22.19 -12.74
N GLY A 50 44.21 -21.70 -13.34
CA GLY A 50 45.53 -22.34 -13.33
C GLY A 50 45.46 -23.77 -13.87
N GLN A 51 46.01 -24.73 -13.11
CA GLN A 51 46.07 -26.15 -13.52
C GLN A 51 44.68 -26.83 -13.57
N PHE A 52 43.69 -26.26 -12.88
CA PHE A 52 42.31 -26.77 -12.88
C PHE A 52 41.57 -26.48 -14.18
N TYR A 53 42.04 -25.51 -14.99
CA TYR A 53 41.35 -25.12 -16.21
C TYR A 53 41.26 -26.26 -17.22
N ARG A 54 40.07 -26.42 -17.79
CA ARG A 54 39.80 -27.23 -18.99
C ARG A 54 39.03 -26.36 -19.99
N PRO A 55 39.27 -26.48 -21.31
CA PRO A 55 38.63 -25.64 -22.33
C PRO A 55 37.10 -25.57 -22.22
N GLU A 56 36.47 -26.66 -21.79
CA GLU A 56 35.03 -26.82 -21.67
C GLU A 56 34.44 -25.98 -20.52
N MET A 57 35.25 -25.55 -19.54
CA MET A 57 34.80 -24.78 -18.37
C MET A 57 34.41 -23.34 -18.71
N PHE A 58 34.91 -22.78 -19.82
CA PHE A 58 34.42 -21.51 -20.33
C PHE A 58 33.23 -21.78 -21.27
N CYS A 59 32.13 -22.23 -20.67
CA CYS A 59 30.96 -22.81 -21.34
C CYS A 59 29.95 -21.76 -21.85
N LYS A 60 28.85 -22.23 -22.44
CA LYS A 60 27.78 -21.37 -22.97
C LYS A 60 27.17 -20.51 -21.85
N GLY A 61 26.78 -19.28 -22.18
CA GLY A 61 26.16 -18.33 -21.25
C GLY A 61 27.16 -17.49 -20.45
N MET A 62 28.37 -18.00 -20.16
CA MET A 62 29.42 -17.18 -19.54
C MET A 62 29.82 -15.97 -20.40
N PRO A 63 30.01 -16.09 -21.74
CA PRO A 63 30.22 -14.93 -22.60
C PRO A 63 29.08 -13.91 -22.52
N ASP A 64 27.83 -14.36 -22.60
CA ASP A 64 26.65 -13.48 -22.57
C ASP A 64 26.53 -12.73 -21.24
N LEU A 65 26.79 -13.41 -20.12
CA LEU A 65 26.82 -12.80 -18.79
C LEU A 65 27.86 -11.66 -18.70
N ILE A 66 29.09 -11.91 -19.18
CA ILE A 66 30.17 -10.92 -19.17
C ILE A 66 29.82 -9.75 -20.10
N LEU A 67 29.31 -10.05 -21.30
CA LEU A 67 28.97 -9.05 -22.30
C LEU A 67 27.81 -8.16 -21.87
N SER A 68 26.78 -8.72 -21.23
CA SER A 68 25.65 -7.95 -20.69
C SER A 68 26.12 -6.89 -19.68
N ARG A 69 27.02 -7.27 -18.77
CA ARG A 69 27.61 -6.35 -17.77
C ARG A 69 28.41 -5.23 -18.42
N ILE A 70 29.31 -5.58 -19.35
CA ILE A 70 30.13 -4.61 -20.08
C ILE A 70 29.25 -3.70 -20.94
N HIS A 71 28.24 -4.25 -21.59
CA HIS A 71 27.28 -3.51 -22.41
C HIS A 71 26.54 -2.47 -21.57
N GLY A 72 25.99 -2.84 -20.41
CA GLY A 72 25.29 -1.94 -19.50
C GLY A 72 26.12 -0.72 -19.09
N LEU A 73 27.44 -0.91 -18.93
CA LEU A 73 28.37 0.18 -18.60
C LEU A 73 28.68 1.10 -19.78
N CYS A 74 28.82 0.54 -20.98
CA CYS A 74 29.32 1.28 -22.15
C CYS A 74 28.23 1.90 -23.02
N VAL A 75 27.03 1.32 -23.05
CA VAL A 75 26.04 1.60 -24.11
C VAL A 75 25.64 3.07 -24.18
N ARG A 76 25.44 3.74 -23.05
CA ARG A 76 25.08 5.17 -23.01
C ARG A 76 26.17 6.05 -23.61
N THR A 77 27.43 5.78 -23.26
CA THR A 77 28.58 6.51 -23.80
C THR A 77 28.74 6.27 -25.30
N LEU A 78 28.64 5.01 -25.74
CA LEU A 78 28.79 4.69 -27.16
C LEU A 78 27.67 5.29 -28.03
N ILE A 79 26.44 5.41 -27.50
CA ILE A 79 25.34 6.14 -28.14
C ILE A 79 25.68 7.62 -28.34
N VAL A 80 26.17 8.27 -27.28
CA VAL A 80 26.54 9.71 -27.34
C VAL A 80 27.68 9.93 -28.34
N GLU A 81 28.70 9.08 -28.30
CA GLU A 81 29.85 9.17 -29.20
C GLU A 81 29.46 8.93 -30.65
N MET A 82 28.64 7.92 -30.93
CA MET A 82 28.10 7.69 -32.27
C MET A 82 27.30 8.90 -32.76
N SER A 83 26.48 9.50 -31.89
CA SER A 83 25.72 10.71 -32.22
C SER A 83 26.63 11.89 -32.55
N MET A 84 27.77 12.04 -31.86
CA MET A 84 28.78 13.06 -32.16
C MET A 84 29.47 12.80 -33.51
N TYR A 85 29.80 11.56 -33.83
CA TYR A 85 30.37 11.19 -35.13
C TYR A 85 29.38 11.44 -36.28
N LYS A 86 28.09 11.14 -36.07
CA LYS A 86 27.01 11.45 -37.01
C LYS A 86 26.89 12.96 -37.23
N ALA A 87 26.82 13.75 -36.16
CA ALA A 87 26.73 15.20 -36.22
C ALA A 87 27.95 15.85 -36.90
N ALA A 88 29.12 15.23 -36.80
CA ALA A 88 30.35 15.67 -37.46
C ALA A 88 30.47 15.19 -38.92
N GLY A 89 29.47 14.49 -39.48
CA GLY A 89 29.49 13.97 -40.85
C GLY A 89 30.54 12.88 -41.09
N LYS A 90 30.95 12.14 -40.05
CA LYS A 90 31.99 11.10 -40.11
C LYS A 90 31.46 9.69 -40.37
N LEU A 91 30.14 9.49 -40.42
CA LEU A 91 29.53 8.20 -40.70
C LEU A 91 29.08 8.17 -42.16
N GLU A 92 29.42 7.11 -42.89
CA GLU A 92 28.97 6.90 -44.27
C GLU A 92 27.88 5.83 -44.31
N GLY A 93 26.82 6.07 -45.09
CA GLY A 93 25.72 5.13 -45.29
C GLY A 93 24.57 5.80 -46.05
N ARG A 94 23.69 5.01 -46.67
CA ARG A 94 22.47 5.50 -47.31
C ARG A 94 21.32 5.70 -46.34
N ASP A 95 21.41 5.05 -45.18
CA ASP A 95 20.45 5.13 -44.08
C ASP A 95 21.16 4.97 -42.73
N SER A 96 20.41 5.11 -41.64
CA SER A 96 20.97 5.05 -40.29
C SER A 96 21.52 3.67 -39.90
N ARG A 97 21.09 2.59 -40.58
CA ARG A 97 21.64 1.26 -40.34
C ARG A 97 23.02 1.10 -40.99
N GLU A 98 23.16 1.54 -42.24
CA GLU A 98 24.46 1.54 -42.93
C GLU A 98 25.47 2.45 -42.21
N GLU A 99 25.05 3.59 -41.67
CA GLU A 99 25.89 4.47 -40.85
C GLU A 99 26.38 3.78 -39.56
N TYR A 100 25.52 3.02 -38.89
CA TYR A 100 25.90 2.22 -37.71
C TYR A 100 26.90 1.11 -38.07
N GLU A 101 26.66 0.39 -39.16
CA GLU A 101 27.57 -0.65 -39.65
C GLU A 101 28.94 -0.06 -40.02
N TYR A 102 28.96 1.14 -40.62
CA TYR A 102 30.18 1.90 -40.87
C TYR A 102 30.90 2.27 -39.57
N PHE A 103 30.16 2.76 -38.56
CA PHE A 103 30.72 3.07 -37.25
C PHE A 103 31.37 1.85 -36.58
N GLN A 104 30.67 0.71 -36.61
CA GLN A 104 31.14 -0.54 -36.03
C GLN A 104 32.40 -1.07 -36.72
N LYS A 105 32.44 -1.03 -38.05
CA LYS A 105 33.55 -1.54 -38.86
C LYS A 105 34.79 -0.64 -38.83
N ASN A 106 34.60 0.67 -38.90
CA ASN A 106 35.70 1.61 -39.13
C ASN A 106 36.20 2.32 -37.87
N TYR A 107 35.43 2.35 -36.77
CA TYR A 107 35.82 3.07 -35.55
C TYR A 107 35.81 2.18 -34.30
N LEU A 108 34.72 1.47 -33.98
CA LEU A 108 34.56 0.80 -32.68
C LEU A 108 35.64 -0.25 -32.36
N GLY A 109 36.15 -0.95 -33.37
CA GLY A 109 37.22 -1.94 -33.19
C GLY A 109 38.62 -1.34 -32.94
N LYS A 110 38.83 -0.04 -33.20
CA LYS A 110 40.15 0.61 -33.15
C LYS A 110 40.62 0.85 -31.72
N LYS A 111 41.92 0.68 -31.48
CA LYS A 111 42.54 0.89 -30.17
C LYS A 111 42.58 2.39 -29.82
N GLU A 112 42.80 3.21 -30.83
CA GLU A 112 42.91 4.67 -30.73
C GLU A 112 41.61 5.27 -30.19
N LEU A 113 40.44 4.85 -30.73
CA LEU A 113 39.13 5.29 -30.23
C LEU A 113 38.95 4.90 -28.75
N ARG A 114 39.33 3.69 -28.36
CA ARG A 114 39.23 3.26 -26.94
C ARG A 114 40.08 4.15 -26.03
N GLU A 115 41.29 4.48 -26.45
CA GLU A 115 42.19 5.34 -25.68
C GLU A 115 41.65 6.78 -25.57
N GLU A 116 41.12 7.34 -26.67
CA GLU A 116 40.43 8.64 -26.67
C GLU A 116 39.24 8.64 -25.70
N LEU A 117 38.36 7.64 -25.80
CA LEU A 117 37.20 7.52 -24.91
C LEU A 117 37.61 7.40 -23.44
N PHE A 118 38.69 6.69 -23.14
CA PHE A 118 39.18 6.56 -21.76
C PHE A 118 39.87 7.82 -21.22
N GLN A 119 40.35 8.71 -22.09
CA GLN A 119 40.82 10.03 -21.67
C GLN A 119 39.63 10.95 -21.34
N VAL A 120 38.55 10.89 -22.12
CA VAL A 120 37.35 11.69 -21.89
C VAL A 120 36.54 11.15 -20.71
N TYR A 121 36.39 9.83 -20.60
CA TYR A 121 35.58 9.13 -19.59
C TYR A 121 36.46 8.19 -18.75
N PRO A 122 37.31 8.72 -17.86
CA PRO A 122 38.24 7.90 -17.07
C PRO A 122 37.53 6.85 -16.20
N LEU A 123 36.35 7.15 -15.65
CA LEU A 123 35.59 6.18 -14.84
C LEU A 123 35.03 5.03 -15.69
N LEU A 124 34.79 5.23 -16.99
CA LEU A 124 34.37 4.14 -17.87
C LEU A 124 35.47 3.08 -17.97
N LYS A 125 36.73 3.52 -18.12
CA LYS A 125 37.89 2.62 -18.14
C LYS A 125 37.99 1.83 -16.84
N GLU A 126 37.87 2.52 -15.70
CA GLU A 126 37.94 1.92 -14.38
C GLU A 126 36.82 0.89 -14.18
N ASN A 127 35.57 1.24 -14.51
CA ASN A 127 34.42 0.35 -14.38
C ASN A 127 34.56 -0.89 -15.27
N ILE A 128 35.06 -0.76 -16.51
CA ILE A 128 35.33 -1.92 -17.39
C ILE A 128 36.42 -2.81 -16.78
N GLN A 129 37.56 -2.24 -16.37
CA GLN A 129 38.65 -3.00 -15.77
C GLN A 129 38.21 -3.75 -14.51
N ARG A 130 37.40 -3.10 -13.68
CA ARG A 130 36.81 -3.70 -12.49
C ARG A 130 35.86 -4.85 -12.83
N THR A 131 34.98 -4.66 -13.81
CA THR A 131 34.03 -5.69 -14.26
C THR A 131 34.73 -6.91 -14.82
N ILE A 132 35.83 -6.72 -15.55
CA ILE A 132 36.69 -7.82 -16.04
C ILE A 132 37.23 -8.62 -14.84
N GLU A 133 37.81 -7.93 -13.85
CA GLU A 133 38.37 -8.59 -12.66
C GLU A 133 37.29 -9.34 -11.88
N GLN A 134 36.22 -8.63 -11.49
CA GLN A 134 35.08 -9.17 -10.75
C GLN A 134 34.47 -10.39 -11.45
N SER A 135 34.23 -10.32 -12.76
CA SER A 135 33.62 -11.44 -13.50
C SER A 135 34.57 -12.64 -13.58
N SER A 136 35.87 -12.41 -13.78
CA SER A 136 36.86 -13.49 -13.81
C SER A 136 37.04 -14.15 -12.44
N ASP A 137 37.03 -13.38 -11.35
CA ASP A 137 37.07 -13.88 -9.97
C ASP A 137 35.81 -14.66 -9.62
N PHE A 138 34.65 -14.09 -9.90
CA PHE A 138 33.36 -14.68 -9.58
C PHE A 138 33.18 -16.05 -10.25
N LEU A 139 33.42 -16.11 -11.56
CA LEU A 139 33.25 -17.33 -12.34
C LEU A 139 34.30 -18.39 -11.98
N SER A 140 35.56 -18.00 -11.78
CA SER A 140 36.61 -18.96 -11.37
C SER A 140 36.37 -19.50 -9.96
N THR A 141 35.86 -18.66 -9.06
CA THR A 141 35.49 -19.07 -7.69
C THR A 141 34.32 -20.04 -7.70
N MET A 142 33.28 -19.77 -8.49
CA MET A 142 32.14 -20.69 -8.65
C MET A 142 32.62 -22.06 -9.14
N TRP A 143 33.47 -22.10 -10.18
CA TRP A 143 33.98 -23.34 -10.74
C TRP A 143 34.82 -24.16 -9.74
N LYS A 144 35.69 -23.51 -8.97
CA LYS A 144 36.46 -24.19 -7.92
C LYS A 144 35.54 -24.80 -6.86
N ARG A 145 34.55 -24.04 -6.41
CA ARG A 145 33.53 -24.50 -5.45
C ARG A 145 32.70 -25.66 -6.02
N LEU A 146 32.34 -25.61 -7.31
CA LEU A 146 31.62 -26.69 -7.98
C LEU A 146 32.43 -27.99 -7.98
N CYS A 147 33.74 -27.91 -8.26
CA CYS A 147 34.62 -29.06 -8.21
C CYS A 147 34.77 -29.63 -6.79
N GLU A 148 34.89 -28.76 -5.79
CA GLU A 148 35.00 -29.14 -4.37
C GLU A 148 33.72 -29.80 -3.84
N ASP A 149 32.55 -29.27 -4.22
CA ASP A 149 31.25 -29.71 -3.69
C ASP A 149 30.55 -30.77 -4.56
N ARG A 150 31.17 -31.22 -5.67
CA ARG A 150 30.55 -32.13 -6.65
C ARG A 150 29.92 -33.36 -6.01
N ASP A 151 30.64 -34.05 -5.12
CA ASP A 151 30.14 -35.27 -4.48
C ASP A 151 28.90 -34.99 -3.61
N GLU A 152 28.84 -33.84 -2.95
CA GLU A 152 27.68 -33.46 -2.14
C GLU A 152 26.50 -33.00 -3.00
N ILE A 153 26.77 -32.35 -4.15
CA ILE A 153 25.75 -31.99 -5.14
C ILE A 153 25.14 -33.26 -5.74
N GLU A 154 25.97 -34.22 -6.17
CA GLU A 154 25.52 -35.52 -6.68
C GLU A 154 24.63 -36.22 -5.65
N LYS A 155 25.04 -36.23 -4.37
CA LYS A 155 24.30 -36.86 -3.29
C LYS A 155 22.98 -36.15 -2.94
N SER A 156 23.01 -34.84 -2.73
CA SER A 156 21.94 -34.10 -2.04
C SER A 156 21.01 -33.33 -2.98
N ILE A 157 21.51 -32.88 -4.12
CA ILE A 157 20.74 -32.10 -5.11
C ILE A 157 20.29 -33.01 -6.25
N LEU A 158 21.18 -33.86 -6.74
CA LEU A 158 20.91 -34.78 -7.87
C LEU A 158 20.41 -36.15 -7.40
N LEU A 159 20.12 -36.32 -6.11
CA LEU A 159 19.53 -37.51 -5.51
C LEU A 159 20.32 -38.80 -5.79
N GLY A 160 21.65 -38.71 -5.76
CA GLY A 160 22.58 -39.81 -6.01
C GLY A 160 22.95 -40.01 -7.48
N ASN A 161 22.38 -39.25 -8.40
CA ASN A 161 22.75 -39.30 -9.81
C ASN A 161 24.08 -38.59 -10.06
N ARG A 162 24.89 -39.14 -10.97
CA ARG A 162 26.16 -38.52 -11.40
C ARG A 162 25.90 -37.19 -12.08
N MET A 163 26.70 -36.19 -11.75
CA MET A 163 26.67 -34.88 -12.41
C MET A 163 27.31 -35.03 -13.79
N GLY A 164 26.58 -34.60 -14.81
CA GLY A 164 27.11 -34.51 -16.18
C GLY A 164 28.19 -33.44 -16.34
N GLU A 165 28.66 -33.26 -17.57
CA GLU A 165 29.48 -32.11 -17.93
C GLU A 165 28.61 -30.86 -17.97
N VAL A 166 29.14 -29.73 -17.49
CA VAL A 166 28.40 -28.46 -17.50
C VAL A 166 28.31 -27.93 -18.93
N LEU A 167 27.09 -27.80 -19.43
CA LEU A 167 26.81 -27.24 -20.76
C LEU A 167 26.71 -25.73 -20.74
N SER A 168 26.05 -25.18 -19.71
CA SER A 168 25.78 -23.74 -19.63
C SER A 168 25.79 -23.22 -18.20
N VAL A 169 26.22 -21.95 -18.08
CA VAL A 169 26.12 -21.14 -16.88
C VAL A 169 25.48 -19.82 -17.28
N SER A 170 24.32 -19.51 -16.71
CA SER A 170 23.60 -18.25 -16.95
C SER A 170 23.23 -17.59 -15.63
N ASP A 171 23.00 -16.29 -15.62
CA ASP A 171 22.34 -15.65 -14.47
C ASP A 171 20.83 -15.93 -14.46
N MET A 172 20.20 -15.55 -13.37
CA MET A 172 18.75 -15.61 -13.15
C MET A 172 18.13 -14.20 -13.15
N ALA A 173 18.72 -13.25 -13.88
CA ALA A 173 18.36 -11.83 -13.86
C ALA A 173 18.36 -11.19 -12.45
N SER A 174 19.15 -11.75 -11.52
CA SER A 174 19.30 -11.25 -10.15
C SER A 174 20.22 -10.03 -10.10
N ASP A 175 19.98 -9.14 -9.15
CA ASP A 175 20.86 -8.00 -8.88
C ASP A 175 22.30 -8.41 -8.56
N LEU A 176 23.22 -7.49 -8.87
CA LEU A 176 24.64 -7.63 -8.57
C LEU A 176 24.94 -7.15 -7.15
N HIS A 177 25.68 -7.94 -6.40
CA HIS A 177 26.10 -7.64 -5.04
C HIS A 177 27.55 -8.08 -4.80
N CYS A 178 28.17 -7.56 -3.73
CA CYS A 178 29.39 -8.14 -3.15
C CYS A 178 30.51 -8.40 -4.18
N CYS A 179 30.88 -7.37 -4.95
CA CYS A 179 31.84 -7.38 -6.04
C CYS A 179 31.35 -8.11 -7.29
N GLY A 180 30.15 -7.77 -7.77
CA GLY A 180 29.60 -8.27 -9.04
C GLY A 180 29.14 -9.73 -9.01
N GLN A 181 28.81 -10.27 -7.84
CA GLN A 181 28.28 -11.62 -7.68
C GLN A 181 26.76 -11.63 -7.88
N CYS A 182 26.24 -12.72 -8.43
CA CYS A 182 24.81 -12.92 -8.68
C CYS A 182 24.44 -14.41 -8.58
N VAL A 183 23.15 -14.74 -8.61
CA VAL A 183 22.72 -16.15 -8.65
C VAL A 183 22.95 -16.71 -10.05
N LEU A 184 23.60 -17.88 -10.13
CA LEU A 184 23.88 -18.57 -11.39
C LEU A 184 23.08 -19.87 -11.48
N LYS A 185 22.47 -20.12 -12.64
CA LYS A 185 21.91 -21.40 -13.03
C LYS A 185 22.95 -22.21 -13.80
N ILE A 186 23.10 -23.48 -13.43
CA ILE A 186 23.99 -24.44 -14.05
C ILE A 186 23.16 -25.53 -14.70
N GLU A 187 23.42 -25.80 -15.98
CA GLU A 187 22.79 -26.88 -16.74
C GLU A 187 23.85 -27.86 -17.23
N THR A 188 23.57 -29.15 -17.12
CA THR A 188 24.48 -30.24 -17.53
C THR A 188 23.98 -30.98 -18.77
N ASP A 189 24.86 -31.76 -19.39
CA ASP A 189 24.54 -32.60 -20.55
C ASP A 189 23.60 -33.77 -20.24
N ASN A 190 23.52 -34.17 -18.98
CA ASN A 190 22.53 -35.09 -18.45
C ASN A 190 21.16 -34.46 -18.20
N GLY A 191 20.95 -33.18 -18.57
CA GLY A 191 19.69 -32.46 -18.41
C GLY A 191 19.41 -31.97 -16.98
N GLN A 192 20.36 -32.13 -16.06
CA GLN A 192 20.22 -31.69 -14.67
C GLN A 192 20.39 -30.17 -14.58
N LYS A 193 19.61 -29.54 -13.69
CA LYS A 193 19.63 -28.10 -13.41
C LYS A 193 19.75 -27.83 -11.91
N PHE A 194 20.62 -26.90 -11.53
CA PHE A 194 20.78 -26.47 -10.15
C PHE A 194 21.34 -25.05 -10.09
N LEU A 195 21.26 -24.41 -8.92
CA LEU A 195 21.64 -23.02 -8.73
C LEU A 195 22.87 -22.92 -7.83
N TYR A 196 23.76 -22.01 -8.18
CA TYR A 196 24.80 -21.48 -7.33
C TYR A 196 24.36 -20.13 -6.79
N LYS A 197 24.28 -20.01 -5.46
CA LYS A 197 24.02 -18.75 -4.77
C LYS A 197 25.31 -18.31 -4.06
N PRO A 198 25.87 -17.14 -4.37
CA PRO A 198 27.10 -16.64 -3.74
C PRO A 198 26.85 -16.03 -2.35
N ARG A 199 25.90 -16.61 -1.60
CA ARG A 199 25.56 -16.31 -0.22
C ARG A 199 25.09 -17.58 0.47
N GLN A 200 25.01 -17.56 1.80
CA GLN A 200 24.42 -18.66 2.54
C GLN A 200 22.96 -18.89 2.09
N VAL A 201 22.54 -20.15 2.05
CA VAL A 201 21.17 -20.59 1.68
C VAL A 201 20.42 -21.20 2.85
N GLN A 202 20.96 -21.02 4.06
CA GLN A 202 20.37 -21.54 5.29
C GLN A 202 19.01 -20.88 5.58
N THR A 203 18.82 -19.63 5.17
CA THR A 203 17.56 -18.89 5.34
C THR A 203 16.41 -19.50 4.53
N GLU A 204 16.65 -19.90 3.27
CA GLU A 204 15.67 -20.60 2.45
C GLU A 204 15.31 -21.96 3.04
N LYS A 205 16.31 -22.70 3.50
CA LYS A 205 16.11 -23.99 4.16
C LYS A 205 15.31 -23.84 5.45
N ALA A 206 15.62 -22.81 6.26
CA ALA A 206 14.90 -22.51 7.48
C ALA A 206 13.43 -22.18 7.21
N LEU A 207 13.16 -21.28 6.25
CA LEU A 207 11.78 -20.93 5.88
C LEU A 207 10.99 -22.16 5.43
N LEU A 208 11.57 -22.97 4.54
CA LEU A 208 10.90 -24.17 4.02
C LEU A 208 10.60 -25.18 5.13
N ASN A 209 11.53 -25.38 6.07
CA ASN A 209 11.35 -26.25 7.23
C ASN A 209 10.27 -25.74 8.19
N LEU A 210 10.12 -24.42 8.34
CA LEU A 210 9.09 -23.79 9.17
C LEU A 210 7.71 -23.86 8.50
N ILE A 211 7.65 -23.67 7.18
CA ILE A 211 6.42 -23.83 6.39
C ILE A 211 5.94 -25.29 6.43
N ASN A 212 6.85 -26.25 6.23
CA ASN A 212 6.52 -27.68 6.33
C ASN A 212 6.03 -28.08 7.72
N TYR A 213 6.56 -27.45 8.77
CA TYR A 213 6.04 -27.64 10.12
C TYR A 213 4.58 -27.21 10.26
N ALA A 214 4.20 -26.08 9.64
CA ALA A 214 2.80 -25.65 9.57
C ALA A 214 1.96 -26.61 8.71
N TYR A 215 2.45 -27.06 7.55
CA TYR A 215 1.75 -28.02 6.68
C TYR A 215 1.39 -29.30 7.41
N LYS A 216 2.38 -29.88 8.12
CA LYS A 216 2.18 -31.07 8.93
C LYS A 216 1.12 -30.84 10.01
N GLY A 217 1.15 -29.69 10.67
CA GLY A 217 0.18 -29.32 11.70
C GLY A 217 -1.26 -29.26 11.22
N ILE A 218 -1.47 -28.94 9.94
CA ILE A 218 -2.80 -28.84 9.32
C ILE A 218 -3.15 -30.05 8.42
N GLY A 219 -2.35 -31.13 8.49
CA GLY A 219 -2.60 -32.37 7.76
C GLY A 219 -2.31 -32.32 6.26
N LEU A 220 -1.40 -31.44 5.81
CA LEU A 220 -0.93 -31.36 4.44
C LEU A 220 0.46 -31.98 4.29
N GLU A 221 0.73 -32.53 3.10
CA GLU A 221 2.05 -33.09 2.78
C GLU A 221 3.12 -31.99 2.69
N GLU A 222 4.32 -32.33 3.13
CA GLU A 222 5.52 -31.50 3.12
C GLU A 222 6.20 -31.55 1.73
N TYR A 223 6.92 -30.49 1.38
CA TYR A 223 7.79 -30.47 0.20
C TYR A 223 9.16 -29.90 0.54
N THR A 224 10.22 -30.53 0.04
CA THR A 224 11.59 -30.06 0.23
C THR A 224 12.40 -30.23 -1.05
N TYR A 225 13.47 -29.45 -1.20
CA TYR A 225 14.40 -29.55 -2.31
C TYR A 225 15.84 -29.55 -1.80
N GLY A 226 16.75 -30.14 -2.58
CA GLY A 226 18.16 -30.26 -2.21
C GLY A 226 18.80 -28.90 -1.98
N CYS A 227 19.44 -28.73 -0.82
CA CYS A 227 20.05 -27.47 -0.40
C CYS A 227 21.34 -27.74 0.38
N ILE A 228 22.46 -27.20 -0.12
CA ILE A 228 23.80 -27.32 0.46
C ILE A 228 24.23 -25.91 0.86
N SER A 229 24.32 -25.66 2.16
CA SER A 229 24.78 -24.38 2.69
C SER A 229 26.24 -24.47 3.12
N ARG A 230 27.04 -23.49 2.70
CA ARG A 230 28.42 -23.27 3.14
C ARG A 230 28.50 -21.91 3.85
N GLU A 231 29.66 -21.56 4.40
CA GLU A 231 29.82 -20.33 5.18
C GLU A 231 29.57 -19.04 4.37
N SER A 232 29.91 -19.02 3.07
CA SER A 232 29.82 -17.82 2.23
C SER A 232 29.08 -18.04 0.91
N TYR A 233 28.52 -19.22 0.68
CA TYR A 233 27.81 -19.58 -0.55
C TYR A 233 26.92 -20.80 -0.32
N GLY A 234 26.15 -21.19 -1.34
CA GLY A 234 25.40 -22.44 -1.30
C GLY A 234 24.91 -22.88 -2.67
N TRP A 235 24.40 -24.10 -2.68
CA TRP A 235 23.81 -24.76 -3.85
C TRP A 235 22.38 -25.14 -3.56
N THR A 236 21.49 -24.96 -4.53
CA THR A 236 20.11 -25.42 -4.43
C THR A 236 19.70 -26.18 -5.68
N ALA A 237 18.81 -27.16 -5.52
CA ALA A 237 18.10 -27.73 -6.67
C ALA A 237 17.33 -26.62 -7.41
N PHE A 238 17.18 -26.78 -8.73
CA PHE A 238 16.35 -25.90 -9.52
C PHE A 238 14.89 -26.36 -9.40
N VAL A 239 14.03 -25.52 -8.83
CA VAL A 239 12.60 -25.81 -8.69
C VAL A 239 11.87 -25.32 -9.94
N GLU A 240 11.30 -26.25 -10.69
CA GLU A 240 10.52 -25.94 -11.89
C GLU A 240 9.05 -25.70 -11.55
N ALA A 241 8.37 -24.83 -12.28
CA ALA A 241 6.92 -24.71 -12.18
C ALA A 241 6.26 -26.02 -12.64
N GLY A 242 5.22 -26.44 -11.93
CA GLY A 242 4.48 -27.67 -12.19
C GLY A 242 2.98 -27.40 -12.28
N ASP A 243 2.30 -28.18 -13.12
CA ASP A 243 0.87 -28.06 -13.35
C ASP A 243 0.06 -28.90 -12.35
N CYS A 244 -1.11 -28.41 -11.93
CA CYS A 244 -2.10 -29.24 -11.26
C CYS A 244 -2.88 -30.07 -12.28
N THR A 245 -3.20 -31.29 -11.91
CA THR A 245 -3.98 -32.26 -12.68
C THR A 245 -5.46 -32.25 -12.31
N ASP A 246 -5.80 -31.79 -11.10
CA ASP A 246 -7.19 -31.69 -10.62
C ASP A 246 -7.45 -30.45 -9.75
N GLN A 247 -8.74 -30.17 -9.53
CA GLN A 247 -9.22 -29.01 -8.80
C GLN A 247 -8.88 -29.05 -7.30
N GLU A 248 -8.75 -30.24 -6.70
CA GLU A 248 -8.41 -30.40 -5.29
C GLU A 248 -6.93 -30.09 -5.03
N GLN A 249 -6.05 -30.38 -5.98
CA GLN A 249 -4.65 -29.93 -5.98
C GLN A 249 -4.56 -28.40 -5.91
N VAL A 250 -5.37 -27.69 -6.71
CA VAL A 250 -5.42 -26.23 -6.68
C VAL A 250 -5.93 -25.71 -5.33
N LYS A 251 -6.97 -26.32 -4.75
CA LYS A 251 -7.43 -25.96 -3.40
C LYS A 251 -6.36 -26.19 -2.35
N ARG A 252 -5.65 -27.31 -2.41
CA ARG A 252 -4.52 -27.61 -1.50
C ARG A 252 -3.38 -26.61 -1.67
N TYR A 253 -3.07 -26.18 -2.90
CA TYR A 253 -2.11 -25.10 -3.16
C TYR A 253 -2.46 -23.83 -2.38
N PHE A 254 -3.70 -23.34 -2.50
CA PHE A 254 -4.11 -22.11 -1.81
C PHE A 254 -4.21 -22.28 -0.28
N LYS A 255 -4.54 -23.47 0.23
CA LYS A 255 -4.43 -23.78 1.67
C LYS A 255 -2.98 -23.74 2.14
N ARG A 256 -2.05 -24.34 1.38
CA ARG A 256 -0.61 -24.28 1.64
C ARG A 256 -0.09 -22.84 1.60
N LEU A 257 -0.59 -22.02 0.68
CA LEU A 257 -0.22 -20.61 0.61
C LEU A 257 -0.68 -19.84 1.85
N GLY A 258 -1.91 -20.11 2.34
CA GLY A 258 -2.40 -19.56 3.61
C GLY A 258 -1.49 -19.90 4.80
N ALA A 259 -1.06 -21.16 4.90
CA ALA A 259 -0.13 -21.59 5.94
C ALA A 259 1.27 -20.95 5.81
N ALA A 260 1.76 -20.77 4.58
CA ALA A 260 3.02 -20.06 4.32
C ALA A 260 2.94 -18.58 4.72
N ILE A 261 1.82 -17.90 4.42
CA ILE A 261 1.55 -16.53 4.86
C ILE A 261 1.60 -16.43 6.39
N CYS A 262 1.06 -17.41 7.11
CA CYS A 262 1.10 -17.47 8.58
C CYS A 262 2.54 -17.47 9.11
N ILE A 263 3.40 -18.35 8.57
CA ILE A 263 4.82 -18.37 8.96
C ILE A 263 5.53 -17.06 8.62
N CYS A 264 5.31 -16.51 7.43
CA CYS A 264 5.91 -15.23 7.03
C CYS A 264 5.48 -14.07 7.94
N TYR A 265 4.21 -14.05 8.33
CA TYR A 265 3.65 -13.07 9.28
C TYR A 265 4.33 -13.16 10.66
N LEU A 266 4.51 -14.37 11.20
CA LEU A 266 5.15 -14.52 12.51
C LEU A 266 6.65 -14.18 12.48
N LEU A 267 7.33 -14.50 11.39
CA LEU A 267 8.75 -14.17 11.21
C LEU A 267 8.99 -12.71 10.85
N GLY A 268 8.00 -11.96 10.37
CA GLY A 268 8.29 -10.65 9.78
C GLY A 268 9.05 -10.78 8.46
N THR A 269 8.87 -11.88 7.73
CA THR A 269 9.46 -12.07 6.40
C THR A 269 8.93 -10.99 5.47
N GLY A 270 9.83 -10.34 4.74
CA GLY A 270 9.50 -9.30 3.76
C GLY A 270 10.12 -9.60 2.40
N ASP A 271 9.87 -8.74 1.43
CA ASP A 271 10.51 -8.77 0.10
C ASP A 271 10.28 -10.07 -0.70
N LEU A 272 9.14 -10.74 -0.47
CA LEU A 272 8.73 -11.85 -1.33
C LEU A 272 8.05 -11.27 -2.58
N HIS A 273 8.86 -11.07 -3.61
CA HIS A 273 8.39 -10.72 -4.95
C HIS A 273 7.84 -11.94 -5.69
N TYR A 274 7.20 -11.70 -6.82
CA TYR A 274 6.53 -12.76 -7.58
C TYR A 274 7.52 -13.82 -8.07
N GLU A 275 8.76 -13.47 -8.37
CA GLU A 275 9.83 -14.38 -8.77
C GLU A 275 10.37 -15.26 -7.63
N ASN A 276 10.10 -14.89 -6.36
CA ASN A 276 10.66 -15.58 -5.19
C ASN A 276 9.82 -16.79 -4.74
N LEU A 277 8.67 -17.03 -5.38
CA LEU A 277 7.81 -18.17 -5.09
C LEU A 277 7.43 -18.90 -6.39
N ILE A 278 7.67 -20.21 -6.44
CA ILE A 278 7.37 -21.04 -7.61
C ILE A 278 6.14 -21.91 -7.32
N ALA A 279 5.19 -21.94 -8.26
CA ALA A 279 4.07 -22.87 -8.23
C ALA A 279 4.53 -24.25 -8.75
N HIS A 280 5.00 -25.11 -7.84
CA HIS A 280 5.41 -26.47 -8.16
C HIS A 280 4.24 -27.44 -7.97
N GLY A 281 3.33 -27.48 -8.94
CA GLY A 281 2.08 -28.22 -8.84
C GLY A 281 1.22 -27.68 -7.70
N GLU A 282 0.90 -28.53 -6.72
CA GLU A 282 0.12 -28.13 -5.54
C GLU A 282 0.97 -27.50 -4.40
N PHE A 283 2.25 -27.19 -4.64
CA PHE A 283 3.16 -26.64 -3.64
C PHE A 283 3.61 -25.21 -4.00
N PRO A 284 3.32 -24.20 -3.17
CA PRO A 284 3.92 -22.88 -3.28
C PRO A 284 5.32 -22.89 -2.62
N VAL A 285 6.37 -22.92 -3.44
CA VAL A 285 7.75 -23.14 -2.98
C VAL A 285 8.52 -21.82 -2.96
N PRO A 286 8.92 -21.30 -1.78
CA PRO A 286 9.84 -20.17 -1.73
C PRO A 286 11.22 -20.61 -2.23
N VAL A 287 11.74 -19.89 -3.21
CA VAL A 287 13.06 -20.15 -3.81
C VAL A 287 14.09 -19.08 -3.44
N ASP A 288 13.62 -17.94 -2.92
CA ASP A 288 14.44 -16.92 -2.27
C ASP A 288 13.79 -16.44 -0.97
N ALA A 289 14.57 -16.36 0.09
CA ALA A 289 14.12 -16.00 1.44
C ALA A 289 15.25 -15.30 2.22
N GLU A 290 16.07 -14.51 1.55
CA GLU A 290 17.19 -13.83 2.22
C GLU A 290 16.73 -12.85 3.32
N VAL A 291 15.55 -12.22 3.17
CA VAL A 291 14.88 -11.41 4.19
C VAL A 291 13.96 -12.28 5.06
N LEU A 292 14.55 -13.29 5.70
CA LEU A 292 13.80 -14.28 6.48
C LEU A 292 13.00 -13.66 7.64
N CYS A 293 13.64 -12.75 8.39
CA CYS A 293 13.07 -12.12 9.57
C CYS A 293 13.46 -10.64 9.61
N SER A 294 12.51 -9.77 9.99
CA SER A 294 12.72 -8.33 10.03
C SER A 294 12.24 -7.70 11.35
N SER A 295 12.54 -6.42 11.52
CA SER A 295 12.03 -5.64 12.66
C SER A 295 10.56 -5.25 12.55
N ALA A 296 9.93 -5.44 11.37
CA ALA A 296 8.56 -4.99 11.14
C ALA A 296 7.56 -5.73 12.04
N GLY A 297 6.71 -4.98 12.74
CA GLY A 297 5.75 -5.54 13.71
C GLY A 297 6.38 -6.10 14.98
N GLY A 298 7.72 -6.08 15.07
CA GLY A 298 8.48 -6.62 16.18
C GLY A 298 8.85 -5.56 17.23
N LYS A 299 8.65 -4.27 16.95
CA LYS A 299 8.90 -3.21 17.92
C LYS A 299 7.67 -2.96 18.79
N ASN A 300 7.90 -2.60 20.06
CA ASN A 300 6.83 -2.21 20.98
C ASN A 300 6.08 -0.99 20.42
N GLY A 301 4.74 -1.07 20.37
CA GLY A 301 3.87 0.01 19.89
C GLY A 301 3.67 0.09 18.37
N GLU A 302 4.26 -0.79 17.54
CA GLU A 302 3.96 -0.86 16.11
C GLU A 302 2.60 -1.57 15.88
N GLY A 303 1.53 -0.80 15.67
CA GLY A 303 0.14 -1.30 15.54
C GLY A 303 -0.34 -1.67 14.13
N ASN A 304 0.31 -1.21 13.07
CA ASN A 304 -0.15 -1.42 11.68
C ASN A 304 0.47 -2.63 10.97
N TYR A 305 1.18 -3.50 11.68
CA TYR A 305 1.74 -4.71 11.09
C TYR A 305 0.63 -5.73 10.76
N SER A 306 0.76 -6.39 9.60
CA SER A 306 -0.19 -7.40 9.14
C SER A 306 0.44 -8.36 8.14
N VAL A 307 -0.33 -9.40 7.79
CA VAL A 307 -0.02 -10.38 6.74
C VAL A 307 0.37 -9.77 5.38
N LEU A 308 -0.02 -8.52 5.09
CA LEU A 308 0.30 -7.85 3.84
C LEU A 308 1.79 -7.53 3.69
N TYR A 309 2.54 -7.46 4.80
CA TYR A 309 3.96 -7.10 4.79
C TYR A 309 4.83 -8.07 3.97
N SER A 310 4.43 -9.34 3.87
CA SER A 310 5.20 -10.37 3.17
C SER A 310 5.36 -10.11 1.67
N GLY A 311 4.42 -9.40 1.04
CA GLY A 311 4.35 -9.26 -0.43
C GLY A 311 3.61 -10.40 -1.14
N ILE A 312 3.13 -11.42 -0.40
CA ILE A 312 2.37 -12.53 -0.98
C ILE A 312 0.97 -12.08 -1.42
N LEU A 313 0.28 -11.36 -0.53
CA LEU A 313 -1.08 -10.89 -0.74
C LEU A 313 -1.07 -9.51 -1.44
N PRO A 314 -2.13 -9.16 -2.19
CA PRO A 314 -2.29 -7.81 -2.69
C PRO A 314 -2.39 -6.80 -1.55
N ASP A 315 -1.58 -5.74 -1.59
CA ASP A 315 -1.72 -4.60 -0.69
C ASP A 315 -2.39 -3.42 -1.43
N PRO A 316 -3.65 -3.06 -1.08
CA PRO A 316 -4.36 -1.95 -1.69
C PRO A 316 -3.68 -0.58 -1.48
N ALA A 317 -2.71 -0.46 -0.57
CA ALA A 317 -1.97 0.76 -0.31
C ALA A 317 -0.79 0.95 -1.28
N ILE A 318 -0.34 -0.12 -1.95
CA ILE A 318 0.83 -0.10 -2.85
C ILE A 318 0.37 0.12 -4.29
N LYS A 319 1.05 1.05 -4.98
CA LYS A 319 0.79 1.32 -6.40
C LYS A 319 1.37 0.19 -7.27
N GLY A 320 0.58 -0.26 -8.25
CA GLY A 320 1.03 -1.21 -9.27
C GLY A 320 0.59 -2.64 -9.04
N HIS A 321 -0.17 -2.94 -7.97
CA HIS A 321 -0.82 -4.24 -7.67
C HIS A 321 0.05 -5.52 -7.74
N ILE A 322 1.33 -5.49 -8.12
CA ILE A 322 2.18 -6.68 -8.28
C ILE A 322 2.40 -7.35 -6.92
N ASN A 323 2.04 -8.63 -6.85
CA ASN A 323 2.25 -9.52 -5.72
C ASN A 323 2.35 -10.97 -6.23
N ILE A 324 2.61 -11.93 -5.34
CA ILE A 324 2.76 -13.34 -5.70
C ILE A 324 1.47 -13.96 -6.27
N LEU A 325 0.27 -13.42 -6.01
CA LEU A 325 -0.95 -14.01 -6.56
C LEU A 325 -1.24 -13.61 -8.01
N ASN A 326 -0.77 -12.45 -8.47
CA ASN A 326 -1.04 -11.95 -9.82
C ASN A 326 0.19 -11.88 -10.74
N GLY A 327 1.42 -11.96 -10.21
CA GLY A 327 2.65 -12.00 -11.01
C GLY A 327 2.94 -10.76 -11.86
N GLY A 328 2.03 -9.77 -11.87
CA GLY A 328 2.14 -8.57 -12.71
C GLY A 328 1.97 -8.79 -14.21
N GLU A 329 1.65 -10.00 -14.67
CA GLU A 329 1.76 -10.34 -16.09
C GLU A 329 0.79 -9.56 -16.98
N GLY A 330 1.34 -8.99 -18.07
CA GLY A 330 0.61 -8.11 -18.98
C GLY A 330 0.41 -6.69 -18.44
N GLU A 331 0.77 -6.43 -17.18
CA GLU A 331 0.86 -5.07 -16.65
C GLU A 331 2.20 -4.43 -17.02
N LYS A 332 2.20 -3.10 -17.04
CA LYS A 332 3.41 -2.31 -17.19
C LYS A 332 4.01 -2.04 -15.81
N ALA A 333 5.33 -2.10 -15.69
CA ALA A 333 6.02 -1.73 -14.46
C ALA A 333 5.61 -0.32 -13.98
N SER A 334 5.67 -0.07 -12.68
CA SER A 334 5.25 1.20 -12.07
C SER A 334 6.24 2.36 -12.27
N VAL A 335 7.47 2.05 -12.73
CA VAL A 335 8.56 3.00 -12.97
C VAL A 335 9.08 2.85 -14.39
N LYS A 336 9.48 3.96 -14.99
CA LYS A 336 10.11 3.93 -16.31
C LYS A 336 11.51 3.34 -16.22
N VAL A 337 11.79 2.37 -17.07
CA VAL A 337 13.12 1.77 -17.21
C VAL A 337 13.78 2.32 -18.48
N ALA A 338 15.09 2.55 -18.41
CA ALA A 338 15.88 2.98 -19.55
C ALA A 338 16.06 1.82 -20.55
N ARG A 339 15.66 2.04 -21.81
CA ARG A 339 15.79 1.06 -22.90
C ARG A 339 16.48 1.68 -24.10
N VAL A 340 17.31 0.90 -24.78
CA VAL A 340 17.86 1.27 -26.09
C VAL A 340 16.76 1.12 -27.15
N VAL A 341 16.45 2.20 -27.86
CA VAL A 341 15.53 2.20 -29.01
C VAL A 341 16.30 2.53 -30.30
N ASN A 342 15.76 2.09 -31.44
CA ASN A 342 16.46 2.10 -32.74
C ASN A 342 17.79 1.36 -32.66
N ASP A 343 17.78 0.17 -32.06
CA ASP A 343 18.98 -0.64 -31.92
C ASP A 343 19.64 -0.93 -33.27
N LYS A 344 20.98 -0.94 -33.30
CA LYS A 344 21.82 -1.09 -34.49
C LYS A 344 21.55 -0.08 -35.61
N THR A 345 21.18 1.15 -35.26
CA THR A 345 21.16 2.29 -36.19
C THR A 345 21.87 3.50 -35.59
N SER A 346 22.23 4.49 -36.41
CA SER A 346 22.84 5.75 -35.97
C SER A 346 21.85 6.71 -35.31
N ASP A 347 20.55 6.37 -35.28
CA ASP A 347 19.48 7.08 -34.56
C ASP A 347 19.19 6.45 -33.18
N MET A 348 20.09 5.57 -32.73
CA MET A 348 20.00 4.89 -31.43
C MET A 348 19.96 5.90 -30.29
N LYS A 349 19.08 5.68 -29.32
CA LYS A 349 18.94 6.52 -28.13
C LYS A 349 18.41 5.74 -26.93
N ILE A 350 18.56 6.33 -25.75
CA ILE A 350 17.91 5.83 -24.54
C ILE A 350 16.51 6.43 -24.44
N ALA A 351 15.48 5.59 -24.46
CA ALA A 351 14.11 5.96 -24.14
C ALA A 351 13.75 5.44 -22.74
N TYR A 352 12.77 6.08 -22.10
CA TYR A 352 12.26 5.68 -20.79
C TYR A 352 10.82 5.21 -20.95
N GLU A 353 10.62 3.92 -20.84
CA GLU A 353 9.33 3.25 -21.07
C GLU A 353 8.95 2.43 -19.84
N TYR A 354 7.66 2.18 -19.65
CA TYR A 354 7.20 1.23 -18.64
C TYR A 354 7.20 -0.17 -19.28
N PRO A 355 8.20 -1.03 -18.97
CA PRO A 355 8.28 -2.36 -19.57
C PRO A 355 7.07 -3.20 -19.20
N GLU A 356 6.67 -4.09 -20.11
CA GLU A 356 5.73 -5.16 -19.78
C GLU A 356 6.43 -6.16 -18.87
N MET A 357 5.72 -6.61 -17.84
CA MET A 357 6.23 -7.61 -16.91
C MET A 357 6.26 -8.99 -17.61
N PRO A 358 7.33 -9.78 -17.42
CA PRO A 358 7.45 -11.11 -18.02
C PRO A 358 6.42 -12.11 -17.45
N GLU A 359 6.24 -13.23 -18.14
CA GLU A 359 5.47 -14.36 -17.61
C GLU A 359 6.12 -14.92 -16.35
N ALA A 360 5.30 -15.19 -15.34
CA ALA A 360 5.75 -15.46 -13.99
C ALA A 360 5.41 -16.89 -13.55
N HIS A 361 6.36 -17.56 -12.89
CA HIS A 361 6.27 -18.99 -12.51
C HIS A 361 5.64 -19.25 -11.13
N ASN A 362 5.06 -18.22 -10.53
CA ASN A 362 4.38 -18.20 -9.23
C ASN A 362 2.89 -18.54 -9.28
N GLN A 363 2.32 -18.56 -10.49
CA GLN A 363 0.89 -18.78 -10.67
C GLN A 363 0.58 -20.25 -10.87
N VAL A 364 -0.29 -20.80 -10.02
CA VAL A 364 -0.73 -22.19 -10.13
C VAL A 364 -1.61 -22.37 -11.39
N THR A 365 -1.30 -23.40 -12.16
CA THR A 365 -2.08 -23.80 -13.34
C THR A 365 -2.82 -25.11 -13.09
N LEU A 366 -3.92 -25.31 -13.79
CA LEU A 366 -4.70 -26.54 -13.87
C LEU A 366 -4.84 -26.93 -15.35
N ASN A 367 -4.24 -28.05 -15.75
CA ASN A 367 -4.20 -28.50 -17.15
C ASN A 367 -3.72 -27.39 -18.11
N GLY A 368 -2.71 -26.62 -17.69
CA GLY A 368 -2.13 -25.49 -18.44
C GLY A 368 -2.93 -24.19 -18.38
N VAL A 369 -4.05 -24.14 -17.66
CA VAL A 369 -4.88 -22.92 -17.50
C VAL A 369 -4.67 -22.33 -16.11
N ARG A 370 -4.42 -21.03 -16.01
CA ARG A 370 -4.20 -20.36 -14.73
C ARG A 370 -5.44 -20.37 -13.84
N ALA A 371 -5.25 -20.73 -12.58
CA ALA A 371 -6.30 -20.63 -11.59
C ALA A 371 -6.25 -19.27 -10.88
N ALA A 372 -7.26 -18.43 -11.12
CA ALA A 372 -7.34 -17.09 -10.54
C ALA A 372 -7.50 -17.15 -9.01
N ALA A 373 -6.56 -16.56 -8.27
CA ALA A 373 -6.53 -16.58 -6.81
C ALA A 373 -7.79 -15.98 -6.16
N ALA A 374 -8.47 -15.05 -6.83
CA ALA A 374 -9.74 -14.46 -6.36
C ALA A 374 -10.81 -15.52 -6.05
N GLY A 375 -10.80 -16.66 -6.77
CA GLY A 375 -11.73 -17.77 -6.55
C GLY A 375 -11.42 -18.62 -5.31
N TYR A 376 -10.25 -18.45 -4.68
CA TYR A 376 -9.76 -19.31 -3.59
C TYR A 376 -9.45 -18.55 -2.29
N LYS A 377 -10.05 -17.38 -2.12
CA LYS A 377 -9.94 -16.54 -0.90
C LYS A 377 -10.22 -17.35 0.38
N ASN A 378 -11.20 -18.26 0.33
CA ASN A 378 -11.61 -19.05 1.48
C ASN A 378 -10.55 -20.09 1.83
N GLU A 379 -9.94 -20.75 0.85
CA GLU A 379 -8.86 -21.71 1.03
C GLU A 379 -7.61 -21.05 1.63
N ILE A 380 -7.26 -19.84 1.16
CA ILE A 380 -6.14 -19.07 1.74
C ILE A 380 -6.44 -18.73 3.21
N ALA A 381 -7.62 -18.19 3.49
CA ALA A 381 -8.03 -17.84 4.85
C ALA A 381 -8.10 -19.06 5.78
N GLU A 382 -8.61 -20.19 5.30
CA GLU A 382 -8.69 -21.45 6.05
C GLU A 382 -7.29 -22.00 6.33
N GLY A 383 -6.40 -22.00 5.34
CA GLY A 383 -5.01 -22.43 5.50
C GLY A 383 -4.24 -21.60 6.51
N PHE A 384 -4.42 -20.28 6.47
CA PHE A 384 -3.85 -19.36 7.46
C PHE A 384 -4.41 -19.63 8.86
N GLN A 385 -5.73 -19.68 9.00
CA GLN A 385 -6.39 -19.88 10.29
C GLN A 385 -5.94 -21.18 10.96
N LYS A 386 -5.99 -22.31 10.24
CA LYS A 386 -5.58 -23.61 10.80
C LYS A 386 -4.11 -23.64 11.19
N ALA A 387 -3.25 -23.02 10.38
CA ALA A 387 -1.83 -22.93 10.70
C ALA A 387 -1.61 -22.07 11.95
N TYR A 388 -2.31 -20.95 12.06
CA TYR A 388 -2.23 -20.07 13.22
C TYR A 388 -2.67 -20.78 14.51
N GLU A 389 -3.81 -21.46 14.49
CA GLU A 389 -4.33 -22.23 15.63
C GLU A 389 -3.32 -23.30 16.08
N TYR A 390 -2.80 -24.08 15.13
CA TYR A 390 -1.77 -25.09 15.42
C TYR A 390 -0.49 -24.48 16.00
N LEU A 391 -0.03 -23.35 15.45
CA LEU A 391 1.19 -22.69 15.92
C LEU A 391 1.01 -22.01 17.27
N LEU A 392 -0.20 -21.50 17.57
CA LEU A 392 -0.55 -20.93 18.87
C LEU A 392 -0.45 -21.99 19.98
N GLU A 393 -0.97 -23.20 19.73
CA GLU A 393 -0.86 -24.34 20.65
C GLU A 393 0.59 -24.84 20.83
N ASN A 394 1.45 -24.60 19.85
CA ASN A 394 2.84 -25.10 19.81
C ASN A 394 3.88 -23.97 19.79
N LYS A 395 3.55 -22.82 20.38
CA LYS A 395 4.32 -21.57 20.32
C LYS A 395 5.77 -21.72 20.80
N ASP A 396 5.98 -22.40 21.93
CA ASP A 396 7.33 -22.60 22.49
C ASP A 396 8.20 -23.49 21.58
N TYR A 397 7.59 -24.51 20.98
CA TYR A 397 8.30 -25.37 20.03
C TYR A 397 8.62 -24.63 18.73
N LEU A 398 7.70 -23.79 18.24
CA LEU A 398 7.96 -22.93 17.09
C LEU A 398 9.19 -22.05 17.35
N LEU A 399 9.26 -21.39 18.50
CA LEU A 399 10.40 -20.55 18.87
C LEU A 399 11.72 -21.34 18.86
N GLN A 400 11.76 -22.48 19.55
CA GLN A 400 12.94 -23.36 19.58
C GLN A 400 13.34 -23.82 18.18
N LYS A 401 12.35 -24.10 17.32
CA LYS A 401 12.60 -24.48 15.93
C LYS A 401 13.20 -23.32 15.14
N VAL A 402 12.67 -22.11 15.26
CA VAL A 402 13.23 -20.93 14.59
C VAL A 402 14.67 -20.67 15.04
N GLU A 403 14.94 -20.66 16.35
CA GLU A 403 16.29 -20.49 16.89
C GLU A 403 17.27 -21.53 16.34
N LYS A 404 16.84 -22.80 16.29
CA LYS A 404 17.65 -23.90 15.77
C LYS A 404 17.95 -23.76 14.27
N GLU A 405 16.92 -23.50 13.47
CA GLU A 405 17.03 -23.46 12.00
C GLU A 405 17.78 -22.20 11.52
N CYS A 406 17.70 -21.09 12.26
CA CYS A 406 18.30 -19.81 11.91
C CYS A 406 19.69 -19.58 12.54
N LYS A 407 20.15 -20.47 13.43
CA LYS A 407 21.40 -20.29 14.17
C LYS A 407 22.59 -20.01 13.24
N GLY A 408 23.26 -18.88 13.45
CA GLY A 408 24.45 -18.48 12.68
C GLY A 408 24.17 -18.05 11.23
N SER A 409 22.89 -17.91 10.83
CA SER A 409 22.52 -17.52 9.47
C SER A 409 22.65 -16.01 9.29
N ARG A 410 23.23 -15.59 8.16
CA ARG A 410 23.20 -14.19 7.74
C ARG A 410 21.81 -13.86 7.18
N ILE A 411 21.12 -12.92 7.81
CA ILE A 411 19.77 -12.46 7.42
C ILE A 411 19.89 -11.10 6.75
N ARG A 412 19.34 -10.98 5.55
CA ARG A 412 19.33 -9.74 4.75
C ARG A 412 18.61 -8.61 5.48
N VAL A 413 19.18 -7.41 5.46
CA VAL A 413 18.52 -6.19 5.95
C VAL A 413 18.38 -5.20 4.80
N LEU A 414 17.14 -4.79 4.51
CA LEU A 414 16.83 -3.78 3.50
C LEU A 414 16.72 -2.41 4.16
N LEU A 415 17.63 -1.49 3.85
CA LEU A 415 17.60 -0.11 4.34
C LEU A 415 16.87 0.85 3.39
N GLU A 416 16.68 0.44 2.13
CA GLU A 416 15.98 1.18 1.08
C GLU A 416 15.50 0.18 0.01
N ASN A 417 14.53 0.59 -0.82
CA ASN A 417 14.04 -0.24 -1.92
C ASN A 417 15.09 -0.39 -3.03
N THR A 418 15.32 -1.63 -3.48
CA THR A 418 16.31 -1.98 -4.51
C THR A 418 16.15 -1.19 -5.81
N GLN A 419 14.93 -0.86 -6.22
CA GLN A 419 14.68 -0.07 -7.43
C GLN A 419 15.29 1.34 -7.35
N ARG A 420 15.36 1.95 -6.17
CA ARG A 420 16.01 3.27 -6.01
C ARG A 420 17.51 3.19 -6.25
N TYR A 421 18.17 2.15 -5.74
CA TYR A 421 19.57 1.89 -6.03
C TYR A 421 19.78 1.63 -7.53
N ALA A 422 18.94 0.80 -8.16
CA ALA A 422 19.03 0.48 -9.59
C ALA A 422 18.91 1.72 -10.49
N VAL A 423 18.00 2.65 -10.18
CA VAL A 423 17.84 3.91 -10.93
C VAL A 423 19.11 4.78 -10.83
N LEU A 424 19.67 4.94 -9.62
CA LEU A 424 20.89 5.74 -9.42
C LEU A 424 22.11 5.08 -10.04
N LEU A 425 22.25 3.76 -9.94
CA LEU A 425 23.29 2.99 -10.62
C LEU A 425 23.23 3.17 -12.14
N SER A 426 22.05 3.03 -12.75
CA SER A 426 21.87 3.28 -14.19
C SER A 426 22.22 4.72 -14.57
N GLY A 427 21.83 5.68 -13.74
CA GLY A 427 22.20 7.09 -13.91
C GLY A 427 23.71 7.35 -13.80
N SER A 428 24.41 6.59 -12.95
CA SER A 428 25.86 6.71 -12.74
C SER A 428 26.69 6.33 -13.98
N GLY A 429 26.09 5.60 -14.92
CA GLY A 429 26.66 5.30 -16.24
C GLY A 429 26.49 6.40 -17.29
N HIS A 430 25.96 7.58 -16.93
CA HIS A 430 25.82 8.70 -17.85
C HIS A 430 27.19 9.34 -18.19
N PRO A 431 27.48 9.73 -19.44
CA PRO A 431 28.78 10.28 -19.84
C PRO A 431 29.29 11.43 -18.95
N MET A 432 28.42 12.34 -18.52
CA MET A 432 28.80 13.42 -17.59
C MET A 432 29.23 12.93 -16.20
N ALA A 433 28.60 11.86 -15.69
CA ALA A 433 28.99 11.25 -14.41
C ALA A 433 30.32 10.49 -14.56
N LEU A 434 30.58 9.90 -15.74
CA LEU A 434 31.80 9.14 -16.03
C LEU A 434 33.06 10.01 -16.23
N GLN A 435 32.90 11.33 -16.38
CA GLN A 435 34.03 12.27 -16.55
C GLN A 435 34.74 12.58 -15.24
N LYS A 436 34.01 12.66 -14.11
CA LYS A 436 34.52 13.16 -12.83
C LYS A 436 33.98 12.35 -11.64
N PRO A 437 34.85 11.78 -10.79
CA PRO A 437 34.43 11.02 -9.60
C PRO A 437 33.46 11.80 -8.70
N GLU A 438 33.71 13.09 -8.51
CA GLU A 438 32.92 13.95 -7.63
C GLU A 438 31.48 14.09 -8.13
N LYS A 439 31.28 14.16 -9.46
CA LYS A 439 29.95 14.25 -10.08
C LYS A 439 29.18 12.94 -9.99
N ARG A 440 29.86 11.81 -10.12
CA ARG A 440 29.26 10.49 -9.90
C ARG A 440 28.83 10.34 -8.45
N ARG A 441 29.68 10.73 -7.50
CA ARG A 441 29.37 10.64 -6.07
C ARG A 441 28.20 11.53 -5.67
N GLU A 442 28.18 12.78 -6.12
CA GLU A 442 27.07 13.73 -5.92
C GLU A 442 25.73 13.10 -6.36
N LEU A 443 25.69 12.42 -7.52
CA LEU A 443 24.49 11.71 -7.97
C LEU A 443 24.11 10.56 -7.02
N LEU A 444 25.05 9.72 -6.61
CA LEU A 444 24.78 8.57 -5.75
C LEU A 444 24.29 8.99 -4.35
N GLU A 445 24.79 10.12 -3.82
CA GLU A 445 24.37 10.66 -2.51
C GLU A 445 22.88 11.02 -2.46
N HIS A 446 22.19 11.17 -3.60
CA HIS A 446 20.74 11.41 -3.67
C HIS A 446 19.91 10.24 -3.13
N ILE A 447 20.49 9.04 -2.95
CA ILE A 447 19.77 7.88 -2.40
C ILE A 447 19.15 8.15 -1.02
N TYR A 448 19.74 9.06 -0.24
CA TYR A 448 19.27 9.44 1.08
C TYR A 448 18.81 10.90 1.18
N GLU A 449 18.62 11.57 0.04
CA GLU A 449 18.03 12.90 0.00
C GLU A 449 16.61 12.88 0.58
N GLY A 450 16.32 13.83 1.48
CA GLY A 450 15.04 13.92 2.19
C GLY A 450 14.98 13.19 3.54
N LYS A 451 15.99 12.38 3.91
CA LYS A 451 16.10 11.86 5.30
C LYS A 451 16.68 12.94 6.21
N LYS A 452 15.86 13.53 7.07
CA LYS A 452 16.30 14.53 8.07
C LYS A 452 16.93 13.81 9.26
N GLU A 453 17.99 14.39 9.83
CA GLU A 453 18.57 14.00 11.12
C GLU A 453 19.12 12.56 11.22
N LEU A 454 19.78 12.06 10.16
CA LEU A 454 20.48 10.77 10.23
C LEU A 454 21.51 10.75 11.38
N SER A 455 21.44 9.69 12.19
CA SER A 455 22.42 9.36 13.22
C SER A 455 23.81 9.08 12.62
N SER A 456 24.84 9.07 13.46
CA SER A 456 26.21 8.72 13.02
C SER A 456 26.28 7.31 12.42
N LYS A 457 25.49 6.36 12.95
CA LYS A 457 25.43 4.98 12.49
C LYS A 457 24.74 4.86 11.13
N GLU A 458 23.65 5.58 10.93
CA GLU A 458 22.96 5.62 9.62
C GLU A 458 23.84 6.26 8.56
N LYS A 459 24.57 7.34 8.88
CA LYS A 459 25.54 7.94 7.96
C LYS A 459 26.65 6.96 7.56
N LEU A 460 27.10 6.12 8.48
CA LEU A 460 28.10 5.10 8.18
C LEU A 460 27.52 4.01 7.26
N ALA A 461 26.28 3.56 7.52
CA ALA A 461 25.60 2.62 6.64
C ALA A 461 25.42 3.19 5.22
N VAL A 462 25.00 4.46 5.12
CA VAL A 462 24.89 5.21 3.86
C VAL A 462 26.21 5.19 3.10
N GLU A 463 27.33 5.48 3.76
CA GLU A 463 28.67 5.48 3.16
C GLU A 463 29.05 4.10 2.60
N TYR A 464 28.76 3.02 3.35
CA TYR A 464 28.99 1.66 2.86
C TYR A 464 28.15 1.35 1.62
N GLY A 465 26.88 1.76 1.59
CA GLY A 465 26.05 1.59 0.40
C GLY A 465 26.51 2.41 -0.80
N ILE A 466 26.98 3.64 -0.60
CA ILE A 466 27.56 4.44 -1.69
C ILE A 466 28.79 3.74 -2.25
N ARG A 467 29.63 3.15 -1.40
CA ARG A 467 30.82 2.38 -1.84
C ARG A 467 30.44 1.18 -2.71
N ASP A 468 29.41 0.42 -2.34
CA ASP A 468 28.90 -0.68 -3.16
C ASP A 468 28.42 -0.16 -4.53
N MET A 469 27.70 0.96 -4.56
CA MET A 469 27.22 1.56 -5.82
C MET A 469 28.33 2.16 -6.68
N GLU A 470 29.37 2.72 -6.08
CA GLU A 470 30.58 3.16 -6.79
C GLU A 470 31.27 1.96 -7.48
N GLU A 471 31.15 0.77 -6.91
CA GLU A 471 31.61 -0.50 -7.48
C GLU A 471 30.68 -1.10 -8.54
N GLY A 472 29.46 -0.61 -8.65
CA GLY A 472 28.45 -1.07 -9.61
C GLY A 472 27.46 -2.08 -9.04
N ASP A 473 27.48 -2.29 -7.72
CA ASP A 473 26.62 -3.24 -7.02
C ASP A 473 25.45 -2.54 -6.32
N ILE A 474 24.35 -3.27 -6.18
CA ILE A 474 23.28 -2.91 -5.26
C ILE A 474 23.80 -3.13 -3.83
N PRO A 475 23.67 -2.13 -2.93
CA PRO A 475 24.19 -2.22 -1.57
C PRO A 475 23.76 -3.47 -0.83
N TYR A 476 24.69 -4.11 -0.11
CA TYR A 476 24.37 -5.30 0.67
C TYR A 476 24.58 -5.13 2.19
N TYR A 477 23.53 -5.29 2.99
CA TYR A 477 23.57 -5.38 4.45
C TYR A 477 22.97 -6.68 4.98
N TYR A 478 23.48 -7.13 6.11
CA TYR A 478 22.93 -8.28 6.84
C TYR A 478 23.11 -8.15 8.35
N THR A 479 22.40 -9.01 9.08
CA THR A 479 22.53 -9.19 10.54
C THR A 479 22.35 -10.66 10.91
N TYR A 480 22.34 -10.97 12.21
CA TYR A 480 22.04 -12.27 12.79
C TYR A 480 20.83 -12.16 13.74
N MET A 481 20.17 -13.28 14.03
CA MET A 481 18.97 -13.31 14.88
C MET A 481 19.15 -12.54 16.20
N ASP A 482 20.25 -12.82 16.90
CA ASP A 482 20.55 -12.30 18.24
C ASP A 482 21.51 -11.10 18.24
N SER A 483 21.69 -10.43 17.10
CA SER A 483 22.67 -9.34 16.93
C SER A 483 22.00 -7.97 16.93
N HIS A 484 22.62 -7.01 17.63
CA HIS A 484 22.29 -5.58 17.51
C HIS A 484 23.07 -4.88 16.40
N SER A 485 24.05 -5.56 15.81
CA SER A 485 24.91 -4.99 14.77
C SER A 485 24.33 -5.16 13.37
N LEU A 486 24.69 -4.21 12.49
CA LEU A 486 24.48 -4.30 11.06
C LEU A 486 25.83 -4.50 10.37
N PHE A 487 25.91 -5.40 9.40
CA PHE A 487 27.14 -5.68 8.66
C PHE A 487 27.01 -5.22 7.21
N SER A 488 28.09 -4.66 6.65
CA SER A 488 28.21 -4.30 5.22
C SER A 488 28.44 -5.52 4.33
N SER A 489 28.43 -5.31 3.02
CA SER A 489 28.76 -6.30 1.99
C SER A 489 30.15 -6.93 2.18
N ARG A 490 31.07 -6.19 2.83
CA ARG A 490 32.45 -6.60 3.11
C ARG A 490 32.64 -7.16 4.52
N GLY A 491 31.57 -7.26 5.30
CA GLY A 491 31.60 -7.72 6.69
C GLY A 491 32.08 -6.66 7.68
N GLU A 492 32.09 -5.38 7.30
CA GLU A 492 32.35 -4.29 8.25
C GLU A 492 31.16 -4.15 9.20
N GLU A 493 31.43 -4.12 10.51
CA GLU A 493 30.40 -4.09 11.54
C GLU A 493 30.06 -2.65 11.94
N ILE A 494 28.77 -2.33 11.97
CA ILE A 494 28.21 -1.16 12.63
C ILE A 494 27.54 -1.64 13.92
N THR A 495 28.23 -1.46 15.04
CA THR A 495 27.78 -1.92 16.36
C THR A 495 26.55 -1.14 16.84
N ASP A 496 25.65 -1.85 17.53
CA ASP A 496 24.43 -1.29 18.13
C ASP A 496 23.57 -0.50 17.13
N TYR A 497 23.53 -0.91 15.86
CA TYR A 497 22.71 -0.28 14.84
C TYR A 497 21.21 -0.50 15.12
N MET A 498 20.84 -1.72 15.52
CA MET A 498 19.47 -2.12 15.79
C MET A 498 19.14 -1.97 17.27
N THR A 499 18.04 -1.28 17.59
CA THR A 499 17.55 -1.16 18.98
C THR A 499 17.06 -2.50 19.53
N TYR A 500 16.44 -3.32 18.70
CA TYR A 500 15.94 -4.65 19.03
C TYR A 500 16.62 -5.67 18.13
N THR A 501 16.98 -6.83 18.68
CA THR A 501 17.42 -7.96 17.86
C THR A 501 16.23 -8.53 17.06
N LEU A 502 16.50 -9.34 16.05
CA LEU A 502 15.43 -10.03 15.33
C LEU A 502 14.74 -11.08 16.21
N THR A 503 15.45 -11.66 17.17
CA THR A 503 14.90 -12.53 18.21
C THR A 503 13.92 -11.79 19.12
N ASP A 504 14.26 -10.58 19.57
CA ASP A 504 13.32 -9.73 20.34
C ASP A 504 12.07 -9.41 19.51
N CYS A 505 12.27 -9.10 18.23
CA CYS A 505 11.17 -8.82 17.31
C CYS A 505 10.25 -10.03 17.11
N LEU A 506 10.82 -11.23 16.97
CA LEU A 506 10.08 -12.48 16.91
C LEU A 506 9.31 -12.73 18.21
N HIS A 507 9.96 -12.61 19.36
CA HIS A 507 9.30 -12.75 20.66
C HIS A 507 8.11 -11.81 20.81
N ASN A 508 8.27 -10.54 20.41
CA ASN A 508 7.21 -9.55 20.48
C ASN A 508 6.03 -9.88 19.55
N ARG A 509 6.28 -10.43 18.35
CA ARG A 509 5.21 -10.91 17.46
C ARG A 509 4.51 -12.14 18.03
N LEU A 510 5.27 -13.13 18.50
CA LEU A 510 4.72 -14.33 19.12
C LEU A 510 3.93 -13.99 20.38
N ALA A 511 4.37 -13.02 21.18
CA ALA A 511 3.66 -12.55 22.38
C ALA A 511 2.26 -12.01 22.09
N ARG A 512 2.02 -11.48 20.88
CA ARG A 512 0.72 -10.99 20.42
C ARG A 512 -0.17 -12.10 19.84
N MET A 513 0.32 -13.34 19.76
CA MET A 513 -0.48 -14.42 19.22
C MET A 513 -1.64 -14.74 20.15
N GLU A 514 -2.85 -14.52 19.65
CA GLU A 514 -4.11 -14.77 20.34
C GLU A 514 -5.25 -14.89 19.31
N LYS A 515 -6.43 -15.33 19.76
CA LYS A 515 -7.57 -15.52 18.84
C LYS A 515 -8.05 -14.21 18.19
N GLN A 516 -7.86 -13.09 18.88
CA GLN A 516 -8.17 -11.76 18.36
C GLN A 516 -7.26 -11.40 17.17
N ASP A 517 -5.95 -11.60 17.30
CA ASP A 517 -4.99 -11.36 16.22
C ASP A 517 -5.26 -12.28 15.02
N GLU A 518 -5.49 -13.58 15.24
CA GLU A 518 -5.88 -14.51 14.17
C GLU A 518 -7.10 -13.99 13.38
N SER A 519 -8.15 -13.62 14.11
CA SER A 519 -9.40 -13.12 13.51
C SER A 519 -9.14 -11.86 12.69
N ARG A 520 -8.32 -10.93 13.23
CA ARG A 520 -7.91 -9.71 12.55
C ARG A 520 -7.15 -10.01 11.26
N GLN A 521 -6.14 -10.87 11.29
CA GLN A 521 -5.37 -11.20 10.10
C GLN A 521 -6.24 -11.89 9.04
N VAL A 522 -7.14 -12.80 9.43
CA VAL A 522 -8.10 -13.42 8.50
C VAL A 522 -9.02 -12.39 7.85
N ARG A 523 -9.47 -11.35 8.57
CA ARG A 523 -10.24 -10.23 7.99
C ARG A 523 -9.41 -9.47 6.96
N ILE A 524 -8.15 -9.16 7.27
CA ILE A 524 -7.24 -8.48 6.35
C ILE A 524 -7.02 -9.31 5.08
N ILE A 525 -6.79 -10.63 5.18
CA ILE A 525 -6.65 -11.53 4.02
C ILE A 525 -7.89 -11.42 3.13
N ARG A 526 -9.08 -11.57 3.71
CA ARG A 526 -10.33 -11.56 2.93
C ARG A 526 -10.56 -10.21 2.25
N MET A 527 -10.38 -9.13 3.00
CA MET A 527 -10.62 -7.77 2.51
C MET A 527 -9.61 -7.38 1.41
N ALA A 528 -8.33 -7.72 1.58
CA ALA A 528 -7.31 -7.48 0.58
C ALA A 528 -7.61 -8.20 -0.75
N MET A 529 -8.00 -9.48 -0.67
CA MET A 529 -8.42 -10.26 -1.83
C MET A 529 -9.65 -9.66 -2.51
N ASP A 530 -10.67 -9.28 -1.74
CA ASP A 530 -11.89 -8.70 -2.29
C ASP A 530 -11.65 -7.33 -2.93
N ILE A 531 -10.90 -6.43 -2.28
CA ILE A 531 -10.58 -5.09 -2.79
C ILE A 531 -9.74 -5.18 -4.07
N SER A 532 -8.81 -6.14 -4.16
CA SER A 532 -7.97 -6.34 -5.34
C SER A 532 -8.77 -6.71 -6.62
N GLY A 533 -9.98 -7.24 -6.47
CA GLY A 533 -10.87 -7.56 -7.59
C GLY A 533 -11.55 -6.34 -8.24
N TYR A 534 -11.43 -5.15 -7.66
CA TYR A 534 -12.07 -3.94 -8.16
C TYR A 534 -11.11 -3.07 -8.98
N GLY A 535 -11.55 -2.62 -10.15
CA GLY A 535 -10.86 -1.59 -10.92
C GLY A 535 -11.00 -0.20 -10.27
N ARG A 536 -10.10 0.74 -10.62
CA ARG A 536 -10.10 2.11 -10.09
C ARG A 536 -11.45 2.83 -10.26
N ASP A 537 -12.12 2.63 -11.38
CA ASP A 537 -13.42 3.23 -11.65
C ASP A 537 -14.49 2.81 -10.65
N ALA A 538 -14.33 1.66 -9.98
CA ALA A 538 -15.27 1.19 -8.96
C ALA A 538 -15.32 2.09 -7.72
N PHE A 539 -14.26 2.84 -7.45
CA PHE A 539 -14.14 3.72 -6.29
C PHE A 539 -14.58 5.16 -6.56
N ILE A 540 -14.89 5.50 -7.82
CA ILE A 540 -15.30 6.86 -8.18
C ILE A 540 -16.79 7.06 -7.89
N ASN A 541 -17.09 7.95 -6.94
CA ASN A 541 -18.45 8.37 -6.60
C ASN A 541 -18.94 9.47 -7.55
N SER A 542 -19.24 9.10 -8.79
CA SER A 542 -19.75 10.02 -9.81
C SER A 542 -21.22 10.38 -9.58
N CYS A 543 -21.64 11.52 -10.15
CA CYS A 543 -23.06 11.82 -10.29
C CYS A 543 -23.70 10.90 -11.34
N ILE A 544 -24.96 10.53 -11.10
CA ILE A 544 -25.78 9.70 -11.99
C ILE A 544 -27.16 10.33 -12.16
N PRO A 545 -27.80 10.19 -13.34
CA PRO A 545 -29.19 10.61 -13.52
C PRO A 545 -30.13 9.88 -12.56
N ILE A 546 -31.17 10.58 -12.09
CA ILE A 546 -32.27 9.96 -11.34
C ILE A 546 -33.31 9.50 -12.35
N GLU A 547 -33.28 8.21 -12.71
CA GLU A 547 -34.16 7.64 -13.73
C GLU A 547 -35.52 7.18 -13.15
N GLU A 548 -36.53 7.05 -14.01
CA GLU A 548 -37.84 6.52 -13.64
C GLU A 548 -37.74 5.02 -13.28
N ALA A 549 -38.13 4.69 -12.05
CA ALA A 549 -38.15 3.32 -11.55
C ALA A 549 -39.59 2.77 -11.47
N ASP A 550 -39.74 1.46 -11.64
CA ASP A 550 -41.03 0.77 -11.49
C ASP A 550 -41.45 0.71 -10.01
N PHE A 551 -42.51 1.44 -9.66
CA PHE A 551 -43.09 1.54 -8.32
C PHE A 551 -43.92 0.33 -7.89
N SER A 552 -44.07 -0.70 -8.74
CA SER A 552 -44.93 -1.84 -8.44
C SER A 552 -44.41 -2.79 -7.36
N LYS A 553 -43.18 -2.61 -6.86
CA LYS A 553 -42.49 -3.55 -5.95
C LYS A 553 -42.72 -3.25 -4.46
N GLY A 554 -43.90 -3.58 -3.95
CA GLY A 554 -44.16 -3.80 -2.50
C GLY A 554 -43.98 -2.60 -1.56
N ASP A 555 -44.05 -2.83 -0.25
CA ASP A 555 -43.82 -1.80 0.78
C ASP A 555 -42.31 -1.53 0.95
N TYR A 556 -41.88 -0.33 0.57
CA TYR A 556 -40.49 0.09 0.69
C TYR A 556 -39.99 0.09 2.14
N LYS A 557 -40.87 0.28 3.13
CA LYS A 557 -40.49 0.32 4.54
C LYS A 557 -39.99 -1.03 5.04
N GLU A 558 -40.72 -2.10 4.74
CA GLU A 558 -40.34 -3.46 5.10
C GLU A 558 -39.03 -3.88 4.42
N ARG A 559 -38.84 -3.46 3.16
CA ARG A 559 -37.60 -3.71 2.41
C ARG A 559 -36.40 -3.02 3.03
N PHE A 560 -36.52 -1.75 3.43
CA PHE A 560 -35.47 -1.06 4.17
C PHE A 560 -35.19 -1.70 5.53
N TYR A 561 -36.23 -2.08 6.29
CA TYR A 561 -36.05 -2.76 7.58
C TYR A 561 -35.25 -4.06 7.42
N LYS A 562 -35.63 -4.90 6.44
CA LYS A 562 -34.89 -6.12 6.11
C LYS A 562 -33.43 -5.83 5.77
N LYS A 563 -33.17 -4.78 4.98
CA LYS A 563 -31.81 -4.38 4.63
C LYS A 563 -31.01 -3.90 5.86
N ALA A 564 -31.64 -3.18 6.80
CA ALA A 564 -31.00 -2.79 8.05
C ALA A 564 -30.60 -4.03 8.89
N MET A 565 -31.46 -5.05 8.98
CA MET A 565 -31.14 -6.32 9.64
C MET A 565 -29.97 -7.05 8.98
N GLU A 566 -29.96 -7.13 7.64
CA GLU A 566 -28.85 -7.74 6.89
C GLU A 566 -27.51 -7.01 7.14
N ILE A 567 -27.53 -5.68 7.16
CA ILE A 567 -26.36 -4.86 7.45
C ILE A 567 -25.88 -5.06 8.89
N ALA A 568 -26.79 -5.07 9.87
CA ALA A 568 -26.44 -5.31 11.28
C ALA A 568 -25.80 -6.70 11.47
N LYS A 569 -26.36 -7.73 10.83
CA LYS A 569 -25.80 -9.08 10.82
C LYS A 569 -24.41 -9.12 10.22
N TRP A 570 -24.19 -8.39 9.13
CA TRP A 570 -22.88 -8.31 8.49
C TRP A 570 -21.84 -7.63 9.40
N ILE A 571 -22.19 -6.50 10.02
CA ILE A 571 -21.31 -5.82 10.99
C ILE A 571 -20.96 -6.77 12.15
N GLU A 572 -21.94 -7.51 12.67
CA GLU A 572 -21.73 -8.49 13.73
C GLU A 572 -20.81 -9.65 13.30
N ASP A 573 -21.01 -10.21 12.10
CA ASP A 573 -20.21 -11.32 11.59
C ASP A 573 -18.75 -10.94 11.34
N GLU A 574 -18.49 -9.68 10.98
CA GLU A 574 -17.15 -9.20 10.74
C GLU A 574 -16.42 -8.72 12.00
N ALA A 575 -17.10 -8.69 13.14
CA ALA A 575 -16.59 -8.16 14.38
C ALA A 575 -15.41 -9.00 14.95
N ILE A 576 -14.39 -8.30 15.44
CA ILE A 576 -13.19 -8.89 16.05
C ILE A 576 -13.28 -8.73 17.56
N TRP A 577 -13.45 -9.85 18.26
CA TRP A 577 -13.65 -9.91 19.71
C TRP A 577 -12.33 -10.14 20.45
N ASP A 578 -12.19 -9.55 21.63
CA ASP A 578 -11.18 -9.97 22.60
C ASP A 578 -11.49 -11.38 23.14
N GLU A 579 -10.52 -12.02 23.80
CA GLU A 579 -10.64 -13.39 24.33
C GLU A 579 -11.86 -13.55 25.26
N GLY A 580 -12.13 -12.53 26.09
CA GLY A 580 -13.26 -12.51 27.01
C GLY A 580 -14.61 -12.18 26.37
N ARG A 581 -14.65 -11.88 25.05
CA ARG A 581 -15.81 -11.33 24.33
C ARG A 581 -16.47 -10.14 25.04
N LYS A 582 -15.65 -9.31 25.67
CA LYS A 582 -16.06 -8.10 26.38
C LYS A 582 -15.97 -6.88 25.49
N THR A 583 -14.96 -6.80 24.63
CA THR A 583 -14.75 -5.68 23.72
C THR A 583 -14.62 -6.16 22.30
N VAL A 584 -14.91 -5.24 21.38
CA VAL A 584 -14.97 -5.52 19.95
C VAL A 584 -14.35 -4.38 19.15
N GLY A 585 -13.84 -4.72 17.97
CA GLY A 585 -13.37 -3.79 16.94
C GLY A 585 -13.53 -4.36 15.53
N TRP A 586 -13.12 -3.58 14.53
CA TRP A 586 -13.20 -3.95 13.12
C TRP A 586 -11.94 -3.51 12.38
N VAL A 587 -11.66 -4.19 11.28
CA VAL A 587 -10.70 -3.72 10.26
C VAL A 587 -11.47 -2.92 9.23
N GLU A 588 -10.96 -1.73 8.93
CA GLU A 588 -11.57 -0.73 8.06
C GLU A 588 -10.64 -0.39 6.88
N PRO A 589 -11.20 -0.17 5.67
CA PRO A 589 -10.48 0.43 4.55
C PRO A 589 -10.46 1.95 4.70
N LEU A 590 -9.30 2.52 4.97
CA LEU A 590 -9.08 3.96 4.97
C LEU A 590 -8.58 4.44 3.61
N LEU A 591 -9.31 5.36 2.99
CA LEU A 591 -8.84 6.05 1.79
C LEU A 591 -7.69 7.01 2.17
N ILE A 592 -6.58 6.92 1.44
CA ILE A 592 -5.36 7.69 1.71
C ILE A 592 -4.84 8.42 0.46
N GLY A 593 -4.30 9.61 0.69
CA GLY A 593 -3.78 10.51 -0.36
C GLY A 593 -4.73 11.67 -0.67
N ILE A 594 -4.20 12.75 -1.26
CA ILE A 594 -4.95 14.00 -1.53
C ILE A 594 -6.16 13.76 -2.45
N LYS A 595 -6.06 12.75 -3.34
CA LYS A 595 -7.15 12.33 -4.24
C LYS A 595 -7.84 11.03 -3.77
N GLU A 596 -7.55 10.55 -2.56
CA GLU A 596 -8.14 9.33 -1.99
C GLU A 596 -7.96 8.08 -2.90
N GLU A 597 -6.87 8.04 -3.66
CA GLU A 597 -6.64 7.04 -4.71
C GLU A 597 -6.07 5.70 -4.21
N ARG A 598 -5.77 5.58 -2.91
CA ARG A 598 -5.17 4.39 -2.29
C ARG A 598 -5.99 3.97 -1.08
N VAL A 599 -6.01 2.67 -0.79
CA VAL A 599 -6.73 2.13 0.36
C VAL A 599 -5.72 1.53 1.33
N ARG A 600 -5.75 1.93 2.59
CA ARG A 600 -5.00 1.30 3.67
C ARG A 600 -5.96 0.51 4.54
N LEU A 601 -5.63 -0.73 4.86
CA LEU A 601 -6.40 -1.50 5.84
C LEU A 601 -5.83 -1.23 7.23
N SER A 602 -6.67 -0.82 8.17
CA SER A 602 -6.27 -0.58 9.56
C SER A 602 -7.38 -0.95 10.52
N ASP A 603 -7.07 -0.96 11.81
CA ASP A 603 -8.12 -1.03 12.83
C ASP A 603 -8.98 0.25 12.78
N GLY A 604 -10.28 0.08 13.02
CA GLY A 604 -11.22 1.19 13.11
C GLY A 604 -10.96 2.06 14.34
N ASP A 605 -11.24 3.36 14.20
CA ASP A 605 -11.08 4.32 15.29
C ASP A 605 -12.27 4.30 16.28
N MET A 606 -12.22 5.16 17.30
CA MET A 606 -13.26 5.28 18.32
C MET A 606 -14.35 6.30 17.97
N TYR A 607 -14.14 7.12 16.95
CA TYR A 607 -14.90 8.34 16.73
C TYR A 607 -16.19 8.11 15.97
N PHE A 608 -17.08 9.11 16.01
CA PHE A 608 -18.45 8.97 15.49
C PHE A 608 -18.52 8.85 13.96
N TYR A 609 -17.55 9.38 13.23
CA TYR A 609 -17.55 9.40 11.77
C TYR A 609 -17.36 8.01 11.16
N ASN A 610 -16.21 7.37 11.42
CA ASN A 610 -15.86 6.06 10.86
C ASN A 610 -15.76 4.95 11.91
N GLY A 611 -15.77 5.30 13.19
CA GLY A 611 -15.41 4.41 14.28
C GLY A 611 -16.57 3.81 15.06
N ILE A 612 -16.19 3.22 16.18
CA ILE A 612 -17.07 2.43 17.06
C ILE A 612 -18.24 3.24 17.59
N ALA A 613 -18.05 4.53 17.89
CA ALA A 613 -19.12 5.40 18.39
C ALA A 613 -20.30 5.50 17.42
N GLY A 614 -20.02 5.64 16.12
CA GLY A 614 -21.05 5.68 15.09
C GLY A 614 -21.72 4.32 14.87
N ILE A 615 -20.93 3.24 14.88
CA ILE A 615 -21.42 1.87 14.80
C ILE A 615 -22.38 1.55 15.96
N ALA A 616 -22.04 1.97 17.18
CA ALA A 616 -22.84 1.75 18.37
C ALA A 616 -24.25 2.37 18.24
N VAL A 617 -24.35 3.61 17.75
CA VAL A 617 -25.66 4.27 17.57
C VAL A 617 -26.57 3.50 16.62
N PHE A 618 -26.03 2.97 15.51
CA PHE A 618 -26.79 2.09 14.63
C PHE A 618 -27.19 0.77 15.31
N LEU A 619 -26.24 0.08 15.94
CA LEU A 619 -26.48 -1.21 16.58
C LEU A 619 -27.53 -1.14 17.69
N TYR A 620 -27.49 -0.11 18.54
CA TYR A 620 -28.52 0.10 19.55
C TYR A 620 -29.89 0.45 18.94
N GLY A 621 -29.90 1.24 17.86
CA GLY A 621 -31.12 1.54 17.12
C GLY A 621 -31.81 0.28 16.58
N ILE A 622 -31.06 -0.58 15.89
CA ILE A 622 -31.60 -1.84 15.34
C ILE A 622 -31.92 -2.86 16.44
N HIS A 623 -31.15 -2.89 17.53
CA HIS A 623 -31.43 -3.74 18.69
C HIS A 623 -32.79 -3.41 19.32
N LEU A 624 -33.10 -2.13 19.53
CA LEU A 624 -34.41 -1.74 20.06
C LEU A 624 -35.56 -2.05 19.08
N ALA A 625 -35.32 -1.95 17.78
CA ALA A 625 -36.33 -2.21 16.76
C ALA A 625 -36.56 -3.71 16.49
N SER A 626 -35.61 -4.59 16.82
CA SER A 626 -35.67 -6.03 16.49
C SER A 626 -35.65 -6.96 17.70
N GLY A 627 -35.05 -6.55 18.81
CA GLY A 627 -34.71 -7.39 19.95
C GLY A 627 -33.44 -8.24 19.77
N GLU A 628 -32.78 -8.19 18.61
CA GLU A 628 -31.57 -8.95 18.27
C GLU A 628 -30.29 -8.13 18.46
N PHE A 629 -29.08 -8.71 18.32
CA PHE A 629 -27.79 -8.01 18.42
C PHE A 629 -27.38 -7.50 19.83
N GLY A 630 -28.01 -7.99 20.91
CA GLY A 630 -27.69 -7.56 22.28
C GLY A 630 -26.21 -7.78 22.67
N ALA A 631 -25.63 -8.92 22.28
CA ALA A 631 -24.23 -9.22 22.59
C ALA A 631 -23.25 -8.22 21.96
N ILE A 632 -23.43 -7.88 20.68
CA ILE A 632 -22.57 -6.89 20.01
C ILE A 632 -22.79 -5.48 20.55
N CYS A 633 -24.02 -5.14 20.98
CA CYS A 633 -24.32 -3.88 21.69
C CYS A 633 -23.56 -3.74 23.01
N ASP A 634 -23.45 -4.84 23.78
CA ASP A 634 -22.62 -4.87 24.99
C ASP A 634 -21.13 -4.75 24.66
N GLY A 635 -20.68 -5.40 23.58
CA GLY A 635 -19.31 -5.32 23.09
C GLY A 635 -18.89 -3.88 22.77
N VAL A 636 -19.66 -3.16 21.94
CA VAL A 636 -19.35 -1.77 21.56
C VAL A 636 -19.45 -0.82 22.75
N LYS A 637 -20.42 -1.01 23.66
CA LYS A 637 -20.56 -0.23 24.89
C LYS A 637 -19.30 -0.36 25.74
N ASN A 638 -18.86 -1.59 26.01
CA ASN A 638 -17.67 -1.85 26.80
C ASN A 638 -16.41 -1.29 26.13
N THR A 639 -16.30 -1.34 24.79
CA THR A 639 -15.15 -0.76 24.09
C THR A 639 -15.11 0.76 24.27
N LEU A 640 -16.24 1.44 24.09
CA LEU A 640 -16.34 2.90 24.30
C LEU A 640 -16.00 3.29 25.74
N PHE A 641 -16.58 2.58 26.72
CA PHE A 641 -16.35 2.86 28.13
C PHE A 641 -14.88 2.65 28.51
N ARG A 642 -14.27 1.55 28.04
CA ARG A 642 -12.85 1.27 28.27
C ARG A 642 -11.95 2.36 27.67
N TYR A 643 -12.29 2.90 26.51
CA TYR A 643 -11.56 4.02 25.92
C TYR A 643 -11.62 5.27 26.80
N THR A 644 -12.83 5.66 27.24
CA THR A 644 -13.02 6.81 28.14
C THR A 644 -12.25 6.62 29.46
N ASP A 645 -12.37 5.46 30.09
CA ASP A 645 -11.67 5.12 31.34
C ASP A 645 -10.14 5.16 31.15
N GLY A 646 -9.66 4.62 30.03
CA GLY A 646 -8.26 4.64 29.64
C GLY A 646 -7.71 6.06 29.52
N CYS A 647 -8.38 6.93 28.75
CA CYS A 647 -7.96 8.31 28.53
C CYS A 647 -8.01 9.16 29.81
N LEU A 648 -9.00 8.91 30.68
CA LEU A 648 -9.09 9.55 31.99
C LEU A 648 -7.94 9.14 32.93
N SER A 649 -7.46 7.90 32.83
CA SER A 649 -6.31 7.44 33.60
C SER A 649 -4.97 7.90 33.02
N ASP A 650 -4.88 8.02 31.69
CA ASP A 650 -3.65 8.29 30.95
C ASP A 650 -3.99 9.03 29.65
N ARG A 651 -3.75 10.35 29.64
CA ARG A 651 -4.03 11.22 28.49
C ARG A 651 -3.25 10.83 27.23
N SER A 652 -2.15 10.08 27.35
CA SER A 652 -1.40 9.62 26.17
C SER A 652 -2.15 8.59 25.32
N ARG A 653 -3.27 8.05 25.84
CA ARG A 653 -4.15 7.11 25.12
C ARG A 653 -5.17 7.80 24.20
N LEU A 654 -5.27 9.12 24.25
CA LEU A 654 -6.11 9.88 23.32
C LEU A 654 -5.64 9.62 21.89
N LEU A 655 -6.58 9.32 20.99
CA LEU A 655 -6.26 9.14 19.56
C LEU A 655 -5.84 10.47 18.91
N SER A 656 -6.38 11.59 19.40
CA SER A 656 -6.01 12.94 18.98
C SER A 656 -6.35 13.97 20.06
N GLU A 657 -5.79 15.17 19.94
CA GLU A 657 -6.19 16.34 20.76
C GLU A 657 -7.31 17.17 20.10
N ASN A 658 -7.97 16.63 19.07
CA ASN A 658 -9.05 17.29 18.34
C ASN A 658 -10.38 17.20 19.10
N THR A 659 -11.23 18.21 18.95
CA THR A 659 -12.51 18.34 19.68
C THR A 659 -13.74 18.25 18.78
N GLY A 660 -13.58 17.81 17.54
CA GLY A 660 -14.66 17.67 16.56
C GLY A 660 -15.76 16.68 16.96
N LEU A 661 -16.97 16.93 16.44
CA LEU A 661 -18.18 16.12 16.69
C LEU A 661 -18.08 14.74 16.03
N PHE A 662 -17.30 14.64 14.96
CA PHE A 662 -17.23 13.44 14.13
C PHE A 662 -15.88 12.73 14.26
N CYS A 663 -14.78 13.47 14.36
CA CYS A 663 -13.40 12.97 14.42
C CYS A 663 -12.60 13.71 15.51
N GLY A 664 -13.09 13.64 16.75
CA GLY A 664 -12.46 14.21 17.94
C GLY A 664 -13.16 13.76 19.22
N GLU A 665 -12.72 14.21 20.38
CA GLU A 665 -13.25 13.73 21.67
C GLU A 665 -14.70 14.19 21.95
N ALA A 666 -15.19 15.23 21.26
CA ALA A 666 -16.62 15.56 21.33
C ALA A 666 -17.49 14.47 20.69
N SER A 667 -16.95 13.69 19.74
CA SER A 667 -17.68 12.62 19.08
C SER A 667 -18.12 11.50 20.02
N LEU A 668 -17.31 11.17 21.03
CA LEU A 668 -17.65 10.16 22.05
C LEU A 668 -18.75 10.70 22.98
N CYS A 669 -18.60 11.95 23.44
CA CYS A 669 -19.62 12.62 24.24
C CYS A 669 -20.97 12.66 23.50
N HIS A 670 -20.95 13.06 22.22
CA HIS A 670 -22.14 13.11 21.40
C HIS A 670 -22.76 11.73 21.21
N ALA A 671 -21.96 10.71 20.90
CA ALA A 671 -22.47 9.35 20.77
C ALA A 671 -23.10 8.85 22.07
N TYR A 672 -22.53 9.15 23.24
CA TYR A 672 -23.14 8.81 24.52
C TYR A 672 -24.47 9.54 24.77
N GLN A 673 -24.60 10.81 24.36
CA GLN A 673 -25.89 11.52 24.41
C GLN A 673 -26.93 10.84 23.52
N LEU A 674 -26.57 10.49 22.28
CA LEU A 674 -27.47 9.79 21.36
C LEU A 674 -27.87 8.41 21.90
N LEU A 675 -26.93 7.66 22.48
CA LEU A 675 -27.20 6.36 23.09
C LEU A 675 -28.09 6.51 24.34
N PHE A 676 -27.94 7.57 25.12
CA PHE A 676 -28.86 7.90 26.20
C PHE A 676 -30.26 8.21 25.66
N ASP A 677 -30.39 9.02 24.62
CA ASP A 677 -31.69 9.35 24.00
C ASP A 677 -32.39 8.12 23.43
N ILE A 678 -31.62 7.21 22.84
CA ILE A 678 -32.13 5.96 22.25
C ILE A 678 -32.58 4.99 23.36
N THR A 679 -31.77 4.81 24.41
CA THR A 679 -31.94 3.70 25.37
C THR A 679 -32.58 4.09 26.70
N GLY A 680 -32.51 5.36 27.07
CA GLY A 680 -32.82 5.87 28.41
C GLY A 680 -31.84 5.41 29.50
N SER A 681 -30.74 4.74 29.16
CA SER A 681 -29.79 4.20 30.15
C SER A 681 -28.89 5.30 30.72
N SER A 682 -28.98 5.52 32.03
CA SER A 682 -28.16 6.50 32.75
C SER A 682 -26.67 6.27 32.63
N ASP A 683 -26.23 5.05 32.35
CA ASP A 683 -24.81 4.71 32.19
C ASP A 683 -24.16 5.53 31.05
N PHE A 684 -24.87 5.71 29.93
CA PHE A 684 -24.36 6.50 28.82
C PHE A 684 -24.24 7.98 29.19
N LEU A 685 -25.24 8.54 29.87
CA LEU A 685 -25.17 9.92 30.33
C LEU A 685 -24.04 10.13 31.34
N GLU A 686 -23.79 9.16 32.22
CA GLU A 686 -22.65 9.21 33.14
C GLU A 686 -21.31 9.18 32.39
N TYR A 687 -21.15 8.29 31.41
CA TYR A 687 -19.95 8.28 30.57
C TYR A 687 -19.81 9.53 29.69
N ALA A 688 -20.92 10.17 29.28
CA ALA A 688 -20.89 11.49 28.64
C ALA A 688 -20.34 12.56 29.58
N ARG A 689 -20.76 12.57 30.86
CA ARG A 689 -20.19 13.48 31.88
C ARG A 689 -18.69 13.25 32.06
N ARG A 690 -18.28 12.01 32.25
CA ARG A 690 -16.87 11.65 32.45
C ARG A 690 -16.00 12.02 31.26
N HIS A 691 -16.47 11.75 30.04
CA HIS A 691 -15.72 12.08 28.83
C HIS A 691 -15.70 13.59 28.54
N SER A 692 -16.72 14.33 28.96
CA SER A 692 -16.76 15.79 28.80
C SER A 692 -15.68 16.53 29.60
N GLU A 693 -15.14 15.92 30.67
CA GLU A 693 -13.96 16.44 31.38
C GLU A 693 -12.75 16.54 30.43
N LEU A 694 -12.49 15.47 29.67
CA LEU A 694 -11.43 15.43 28.65
C LEU A 694 -11.68 16.47 27.55
N LEU A 695 -12.92 16.52 27.05
CA LEU A 695 -13.30 17.48 26.01
C LEU A 695 -13.02 18.92 26.45
N MET A 696 -13.44 19.31 27.65
CA MET A 696 -13.23 20.66 28.17
C MET A 696 -11.75 21.01 28.35
N GLU A 697 -10.89 20.04 28.70
CA GLU A 697 -9.43 20.22 28.76
C GLU A 697 -8.80 20.47 27.38
N LEU A 698 -9.39 19.91 26.31
CA LEU A 698 -8.83 19.95 24.95
C LEU A 698 -9.25 21.19 24.15
N VAL A 699 -10.33 21.87 24.53
CA VAL A 699 -10.87 23.06 23.82
C VAL A 699 -9.80 24.11 23.52
N GLU A 700 -8.89 24.37 24.46
CA GLU A 700 -7.82 25.36 24.31
C GLU A 700 -6.62 24.85 23.49
N LYS A 701 -6.45 23.53 23.37
CA LYS A 701 -5.35 22.91 22.63
C LYS A 701 -5.68 22.69 21.16
N ASP A 702 -6.97 22.58 20.83
CA ASP A 702 -7.41 22.32 19.47
C ASP A 702 -7.10 23.51 18.54
N SER A 703 -6.51 23.20 17.39
CA SER A 703 -6.18 24.17 16.34
C SER A 703 -7.12 24.11 15.13
N SER A 704 -8.16 23.28 15.21
CA SER A 704 -9.19 23.08 14.19
C SER A 704 -10.47 23.83 14.58
N SER A 705 -11.17 24.35 13.58
CA SER A 705 -12.38 25.17 13.78
C SER A 705 -13.66 24.51 13.29
N ASP A 706 -13.56 23.47 12.46
CA ASP A 706 -14.72 22.90 11.78
C ASP A 706 -15.49 21.87 12.61
N LEU A 707 -16.62 21.37 12.08
CA LEU A 707 -17.49 20.42 12.78
C LEU A 707 -16.86 19.03 12.89
N ILE A 708 -16.03 18.64 11.91
CA ILE A 708 -15.49 17.29 11.84
C ILE A 708 -14.39 17.09 12.86
N TYR A 709 -13.42 18.00 12.92
CA TYR A 709 -12.23 17.88 13.74
C TYR A 709 -12.14 18.95 14.84
N GLY A 710 -12.87 20.05 14.75
CA GLY A 710 -12.63 21.24 15.55
C GLY A 710 -13.67 21.63 16.60
N ASN A 711 -13.40 22.78 17.21
CA ASN A 711 -14.18 23.34 18.32
C ASN A 711 -15.67 23.59 18.01
N ALA A 712 -16.09 23.65 16.75
CA ALA A 712 -17.51 23.71 16.41
C ALA A 712 -18.28 22.47 16.94
N GLY A 713 -17.65 21.30 16.91
CA GLY A 713 -18.20 20.09 17.49
C GLY A 713 -18.28 20.13 19.02
N ALA A 714 -17.26 20.70 19.65
CA ALA A 714 -17.23 20.91 21.11
C ALA A 714 -18.37 21.82 21.58
N VAL A 715 -18.56 22.97 20.91
CA VAL A 715 -19.66 23.91 21.20
C VAL A 715 -21.00 23.18 21.20
N LEU A 716 -21.26 22.42 20.13
CA LEU A 716 -22.54 21.74 19.98
C LEU A 716 -22.76 20.67 21.05
N THR A 717 -21.74 19.84 21.28
CA THR A 717 -21.79 18.74 22.24
C THR A 717 -22.00 19.25 23.67
N LEU A 718 -21.33 20.34 24.05
CA LEU A 718 -21.46 20.95 25.37
C LEU A 718 -22.83 21.63 25.56
N CYS A 719 -23.41 22.23 24.51
CA CYS A 719 -24.82 22.67 24.53
C CYS A 719 -25.80 21.51 24.75
N GLY A 720 -25.53 20.35 24.12
CA GLY A 720 -26.26 19.11 24.35
C GLY A 720 -26.15 18.64 25.80
N MET A 721 -24.93 18.64 26.37
CA MET A 721 -24.71 18.29 27.78
C MET A 721 -25.49 19.21 28.72
N TYR A 722 -25.49 20.52 28.47
CA TYR A 722 -26.30 21.46 29.25
C TYR A 722 -27.79 21.13 29.15
N SER A 723 -28.29 20.80 27.97
CA SER A 723 -29.70 20.46 27.75
C SER A 723 -30.12 19.19 28.49
N HIS A 724 -29.25 18.17 28.59
CA HIS A 724 -29.55 16.94 29.35
C HIS A 724 -29.39 17.09 30.87
N THR A 725 -28.49 17.96 31.33
CA THR A 725 -28.05 17.98 32.73
C THR A 725 -28.45 19.23 33.50
N SER A 726 -28.77 20.32 32.80
CA SER A 726 -28.93 21.67 33.34
C SER A 726 -27.71 22.20 34.12
N ASP A 727 -26.53 21.58 33.95
CA ASP A 727 -25.31 21.99 34.65
C ASP A 727 -24.56 23.08 33.88
N LYS A 728 -24.44 24.26 34.49
CA LYS A 728 -23.88 25.46 33.87
C LYS A 728 -22.42 25.31 33.45
N ILE A 729 -21.67 24.36 34.02
CA ILE A 729 -20.27 24.12 33.63
C ILE A 729 -20.14 23.82 32.12
N TYR A 730 -21.12 23.11 31.56
CA TYR A 730 -21.14 22.79 30.14
C TYR A 730 -21.47 24.00 29.27
N LEU A 731 -22.40 24.84 29.72
CA LEU A 731 -22.73 26.09 29.03
C LEU A 731 -21.52 27.04 29.01
N GLU A 732 -20.80 27.15 30.13
CA GLU A 732 -19.56 27.92 30.21
C GLU A 732 -18.46 27.35 29.31
N GLY A 733 -18.34 26.01 29.25
CA GLY A 733 -17.43 25.33 28.32
C GLY A 733 -17.78 25.61 26.86
N ALA A 734 -19.07 25.56 26.50
CA ALA A 734 -19.53 25.88 25.15
C ALA A 734 -19.20 27.34 24.77
N VAL A 735 -19.38 28.28 25.71
CA VAL A 735 -18.97 29.69 25.54
C VAL A 735 -17.47 29.80 25.28
N ARG A 736 -16.63 29.12 26.08
CA ARG A 736 -15.17 29.14 25.88
C ARG A 736 -14.79 28.61 24.49
N ALA A 737 -15.35 27.47 24.09
CA ALA A 737 -15.09 26.88 22.77
C ALA A 737 -15.54 27.80 21.63
N ALA A 738 -16.72 28.44 21.76
CA ALA A 738 -17.26 29.37 20.77
C ALA A 738 -16.40 30.65 20.65
N ASP A 739 -15.92 31.19 21.77
CA ASP A 739 -15.08 32.39 21.77
C ASP A 739 -13.72 32.13 21.09
N ILE A 740 -13.10 30.97 21.36
CA ILE A 740 -11.88 30.53 20.68
C ILE A 740 -12.14 30.34 19.19
N LEU A 741 -13.24 29.65 18.84
CA LEU A 741 -13.64 29.43 17.45
C LEU A 741 -13.77 30.76 16.70
N ILE A 742 -14.48 31.74 17.26
CA ILE A 742 -14.70 33.06 16.64
C ILE A 742 -13.40 33.86 16.54
N SER A 743 -12.48 33.72 17.49
CA SER A 743 -11.17 34.39 17.44
C SER A 743 -10.34 33.98 16.22
N HIS A 744 -10.61 32.81 15.63
CA HIS A 744 -9.98 32.32 14.40
C HIS A 744 -10.74 32.69 13.12
N SER A 745 -11.84 33.45 13.21
CA SER A 745 -12.59 33.88 12.02
C SER A 745 -11.80 34.90 11.20
N ILE A 746 -11.98 34.86 9.88
CA ILE A 746 -11.32 35.74 8.92
C ILE A 746 -12.37 36.44 8.08
N LYS A 747 -12.26 37.76 7.98
CA LYS A 747 -13.09 38.59 7.11
C LYS A 747 -12.84 38.26 5.65
N GLN A 748 -13.91 37.93 4.93
CA GLN A 748 -13.90 37.69 3.50
C GLN A 748 -14.34 38.95 2.77
N GLU A 749 -14.32 38.93 1.43
CA GLU A 749 -14.89 40.03 0.63
C GLU A 749 -16.36 40.30 1.01
N THR A 750 -17.10 39.23 1.26
CA THR A 750 -18.46 39.27 1.82
C THR A 750 -18.53 38.34 3.04
N GLY A 751 -18.87 38.86 4.21
CA GLY A 751 -19.08 38.05 5.41
C GLY A 751 -17.80 37.55 6.10
N LEU A 752 -17.98 36.52 6.94
CA LEU A 752 -16.95 35.88 7.75
C LEU A 752 -16.82 34.39 7.40
N GLY A 753 -15.59 33.85 7.47
CA GLY A 753 -15.35 32.42 7.30
C GLY A 753 -14.06 31.94 7.95
N TRP A 754 -13.84 30.62 7.97
CA TRP A 754 -12.66 29.98 8.53
C TRP A 754 -11.88 29.27 7.45
N VAL A 755 -10.60 29.61 7.30
CA VAL A 755 -9.76 29.04 6.25
C VAL A 755 -9.45 27.58 6.57
N ASN A 756 -9.89 26.69 5.69
CA ASN A 756 -9.47 25.30 5.73
C ASN A 756 -8.01 25.19 5.25
N LYS A 757 -7.15 24.61 6.09
CA LYS A 757 -5.70 24.50 5.81
C LYS A 757 -5.40 23.75 4.50
N ALA A 758 -6.18 22.73 4.16
CA ALA A 758 -5.95 21.92 2.96
C ALA A 758 -6.44 22.62 1.69
N ALA A 759 -7.57 23.34 1.76
CA ALA A 759 -8.13 24.06 0.62
C ALA A 759 -7.49 25.44 0.40
N GLY A 760 -6.90 26.04 1.44
CA GLY A 760 -6.36 27.40 1.40
C GLY A 760 -7.45 28.49 1.29
N ALA A 761 -8.72 28.14 1.51
CA ALA A 761 -9.87 29.04 1.42
C ALA A 761 -10.88 28.75 2.54
N ALA A 762 -11.73 29.73 2.85
CA ALA A 762 -12.92 29.48 3.64
C ALA A 762 -13.91 28.63 2.84
N LEU A 763 -14.54 27.64 3.47
CA LEU A 763 -15.43 26.70 2.78
C LEU A 763 -16.90 26.90 3.19
N ALA A 764 -17.81 26.47 2.33
CA ALA A 764 -19.22 26.26 2.66
C ALA A 764 -19.51 24.79 3.00
N GLY A 765 -20.63 24.54 3.67
CA GLY A 765 -21.13 23.19 3.95
C GLY A 765 -20.83 22.68 5.35
N MET A 766 -21.43 21.53 5.70
CA MET A 766 -21.53 21.04 7.09
C MET A 766 -20.21 20.50 7.64
N SER A 767 -19.32 19.98 6.77
CA SER A 767 -18.09 19.34 7.24
C SER A 767 -17.04 20.36 7.68
N HIS A 768 -16.43 21.05 6.72
CA HIS A 768 -15.29 21.95 6.92
C HIS A 768 -15.62 23.43 6.72
N GLY A 769 -16.90 23.78 6.58
CA GLY A 769 -17.36 25.12 6.25
C GLY A 769 -18.24 25.78 7.32
N ASN A 770 -18.71 26.99 7.01
CA ASN A 770 -19.53 27.80 7.92
C ASN A 770 -20.80 27.08 8.40
N SER A 771 -21.46 26.32 7.51
CA SER A 771 -22.64 25.53 7.87
C SER A 771 -22.37 24.48 8.94
N GLY A 772 -21.14 24.00 9.12
CA GLY A 772 -20.77 23.14 10.24
C GLY A 772 -20.68 23.86 11.59
N ILE A 773 -20.37 25.16 11.57
CA ILE A 773 -20.21 26.00 12.76
C ILE A 773 -21.55 26.60 13.20
N LEU A 774 -22.39 26.97 12.23
CA LEU A 774 -23.62 27.73 12.42
C LEU A 774 -24.56 27.13 13.49
N PRO A 775 -24.88 25.82 13.48
CA PRO A 775 -25.88 25.27 14.38
C PRO A 775 -25.45 25.33 15.85
N GLY A 776 -24.17 25.09 16.13
CA GLY A 776 -23.61 25.19 17.49
C GLY A 776 -23.69 26.61 18.05
N LEU A 777 -23.30 27.62 17.25
CA LEU A 777 -23.36 29.01 17.67
C LEU A 777 -24.80 29.50 17.89
N VAL A 778 -25.71 29.14 16.97
CA VAL A 778 -27.12 29.51 17.07
C VAL A 778 -27.78 28.87 18.30
N LYS A 779 -27.54 27.56 18.52
CA LYS A 779 -28.06 26.86 19.69
C LYS A 779 -27.52 27.49 20.98
N LEU A 780 -26.22 27.77 21.05
CA LEU A 780 -25.60 28.42 22.19
C LEU A 780 -26.19 29.81 22.45
N ASP A 781 -26.34 30.65 21.42
CA ASP A 781 -26.90 32.00 21.55
C ASP A 781 -28.35 31.96 22.08
N SER A 782 -29.13 30.97 21.64
CA SER A 782 -30.50 30.76 22.15
C SER A 782 -30.54 30.38 23.64
N LEU A 783 -29.54 29.63 24.13
CA LEU A 783 -29.41 29.24 25.54
C LEU A 783 -28.91 30.38 26.43
N LEU A 784 -28.22 31.38 25.85
CA LEU A 784 -27.69 32.54 26.56
C LEU A 784 -28.71 33.68 26.70
N GLU A 785 -29.68 33.80 25.78
CA GLU A 785 -30.76 34.80 25.78
C GLU A 785 -30.35 36.29 25.61
N TYR A 786 -29.07 36.63 25.42
CA TYR A 786 -28.62 38.04 25.23
C TYR A 786 -27.97 38.35 23.88
N GLY A 787 -28.00 37.43 22.92
CA GLY A 787 -27.66 37.71 21.51
C GLY A 787 -26.17 38.00 21.24
N ARG A 788 -25.27 37.28 21.91
CA ARG A 788 -23.81 37.46 21.84
C ARG A 788 -23.24 37.22 20.45
N TYR A 789 -23.78 36.24 19.71
CA TYR A 789 -23.19 35.74 18.47
C TYR A 789 -23.98 36.11 17.21
N LYS A 790 -25.03 36.94 17.35
CA LYS A 790 -25.97 37.28 16.27
C LYS A 790 -25.30 37.87 15.02
N GLU A 791 -24.40 38.84 15.20
CA GLU A 791 -23.70 39.47 14.07
C GLU A 791 -22.81 38.47 13.32
N THR A 792 -22.08 37.63 14.07
CA THR A 792 -21.23 36.59 13.49
C THR A 792 -22.06 35.61 12.66
N VAL A 793 -23.21 35.17 13.18
CA VAL A 793 -24.14 34.27 12.47
C VAL A 793 -24.62 34.90 11.16
N VAL A 794 -25.00 36.17 11.16
CA VAL A 794 -25.43 36.88 9.95
C VAL A 794 -24.30 36.98 8.92
N GLU A 795 -23.08 37.34 9.34
CA GLU A 795 -21.92 37.43 8.45
C GLU A 795 -21.52 36.08 7.87
N MET A 796 -21.68 34.98 8.61
CA MET A 796 -21.45 33.63 8.11
C MET A 796 -22.45 33.25 7.01
N LEU A 797 -23.73 33.57 7.20
CA LEU A 797 -24.79 33.34 6.23
C LEU A 797 -24.57 34.17 4.96
N ARG A 798 -24.16 35.44 5.08
CA ARG A 798 -23.82 36.31 3.95
C ARG A 798 -22.66 35.74 3.13
N TYR A 799 -21.62 35.21 3.79
CA TYR A 799 -20.52 34.54 3.10
C TYR A 799 -21.00 33.33 2.29
N GLU A 800 -21.73 32.38 2.88
CA GLU A 800 -22.19 31.21 2.13
C GLU A 800 -23.19 31.59 1.02
N LYS A 801 -24.04 32.62 1.23
CA LYS A 801 -24.90 33.15 0.18
C LYS A 801 -24.10 33.64 -1.04
N SER A 802 -22.93 34.24 -0.83
CA SER A 802 -22.05 34.67 -1.94
C SER A 802 -21.49 33.52 -2.78
N LEU A 803 -21.52 32.28 -2.28
CA LEU A 803 -21.00 31.10 -2.96
C LEU A 803 -22.07 30.38 -3.79
N TYR A 804 -23.34 30.79 -3.71
CA TYR A 804 -24.43 30.25 -4.50
C TYR A 804 -24.42 30.82 -5.92
N LEU A 805 -24.61 29.95 -6.93
CA LEU A 805 -24.88 30.38 -8.30
C LEU A 805 -26.21 29.83 -8.81
N GLU A 806 -27.03 30.74 -9.34
CA GLU A 806 -28.36 30.41 -9.87
C GLU A 806 -28.28 29.46 -11.07
N GLU A 807 -27.28 29.60 -11.93
CA GLU A 807 -27.09 28.72 -13.10
C GLU A 807 -26.99 27.23 -12.72
N PHE A 808 -26.41 26.94 -11.55
CA PHE A 808 -26.17 25.57 -11.09
C PHE A 808 -27.13 25.15 -9.97
N HIS A 809 -27.96 26.07 -9.48
CA HIS A 809 -28.80 25.91 -8.31
C HIS A 809 -28.06 25.27 -7.12
N ASN A 810 -26.80 25.68 -6.86
CA ASN A 810 -25.98 25.09 -5.79
C ASN A 810 -24.87 26.04 -5.31
N TRP A 811 -24.26 25.68 -4.18
CA TRP A 811 -23.12 26.35 -3.57
C TRP A 811 -21.79 25.75 -4.04
N ALA A 812 -20.78 26.60 -4.24
CA ALA A 812 -19.46 26.18 -4.69
C ALA A 812 -18.68 25.39 -3.62
N ASP A 813 -18.12 24.24 -3.99
CA ASP A 813 -17.03 23.58 -3.28
C ASP A 813 -15.67 24.11 -3.79
N LEU A 814 -15.06 25.02 -3.03
CA LEU A 814 -13.82 25.71 -3.42
C LEU A 814 -12.58 24.82 -3.45
N ARG A 815 -12.69 23.53 -3.15
CA ARG A 815 -11.63 22.54 -3.40
C ARG A 815 -11.55 22.08 -4.85
N GLN A 816 -12.59 22.37 -5.64
CA GLN A 816 -12.70 21.99 -7.05
C GLN A 816 -12.59 23.23 -7.97
N GLU A 817 -12.06 23.01 -9.17
CA GLU A 817 -11.95 24.03 -10.20
C GLU A 817 -13.02 23.89 -11.28
N GLY A 818 -13.31 25.00 -11.96
CA GLY A 818 -14.30 25.04 -13.06
C GLY A 818 -15.75 24.79 -12.62
N PRO A 819 -16.65 24.47 -13.56
CA PRO A 819 -18.06 24.19 -13.27
C PRO A 819 -18.30 23.04 -12.29
N GLY A 820 -17.35 22.09 -12.21
CA GLY A 820 -17.37 20.94 -11.30
C GLY A 820 -17.65 21.30 -9.83
N ARG A 821 -17.21 22.48 -9.39
CA ARG A 821 -17.40 22.97 -8.01
C ARG A 821 -18.86 23.10 -7.58
N TYR A 822 -19.82 23.12 -8.51
CA TYR A 822 -21.25 23.20 -8.20
C TYR A 822 -21.98 21.85 -8.27
N HIS A 823 -21.31 20.76 -8.64
CA HIS A 823 -21.91 19.41 -8.70
C HIS A 823 -21.75 18.62 -7.40
N ALA A 824 -21.65 19.36 -6.31
CA ALA A 824 -21.43 18.89 -4.96
C ALA A 824 -22.79 18.69 -4.26
N TYR A 825 -23.40 17.50 -4.40
CA TYR A 825 -24.67 17.14 -3.77
C TYR A 825 -24.40 16.19 -2.59
N ALA A 826 -24.01 16.74 -1.44
CA ALA A 826 -23.61 15.94 -0.28
C ALA A 826 -23.97 16.62 1.04
N TRP A 827 -23.99 15.87 2.14
CA TRP A 827 -24.09 16.44 3.48
C TRP A 827 -22.82 17.21 3.84
N CYS A 828 -21.64 16.73 3.45
CA CYS A 828 -20.39 17.41 3.79
C CYS A 828 -20.21 18.76 3.08
N HIS A 829 -20.75 18.92 1.87
CA HIS A 829 -20.59 20.13 1.04
C HIS A 829 -21.76 20.34 0.05
N GLY A 830 -21.99 21.60 -0.33
CA GLY A 830 -23.06 22.00 -1.24
C GLY A 830 -24.46 21.83 -0.65
N LEU A 831 -25.44 21.47 -1.50
CA LEU A 831 -26.86 21.35 -1.18
C LEU A 831 -27.14 20.73 0.19
N GLY A 832 -26.67 19.51 0.43
CA GLY A 832 -27.06 18.74 1.61
C GLY A 832 -26.56 19.39 2.91
N GLY A 833 -25.32 19.88 2.92
CA GLY A 833 -24.74 20.52 4.10
C GLY A 833 -25.39 21.85 4.45
N ILE A 834 -25.71 22.65 3.43
CA ILE A 834 -26.44 23.90 3.61
C ILE A 834 -27.85 23.61 4.12
N ALA A 835 -28.58 22.70 3.46
CA ALA A 835 -29.92 22.31 3.87
C ALA A 835 -29.97 21.82 5.32
N ALA A 836 -29.01 20.95 5.71
CA ALA A 836 -28.89 20.45 7.08
C ALA A 836 -28.73 21.59 8.10
N ALA A 837 -27.73 22.46 7.91
CA ALA A 837 -27.46 23.55 8.84
C ALA A 837 -28.63 24.53 8.96
N ARG A 838 -29.26 24.88 7.83
CA ARG A 838 -30.40 25.81 7.80
C ARG A 838 -31.62 25.23 8.53
N MET A 839 -31.95 23.96 8.30
CA MET A 839 -33.04 23.28 9.01
C MET A 839 -32.77 23.16 10.51
N ALA A 840 -31.54 22.84 10.91
CA ALA A 840 -31.13 22.74 12.31
C ALA A 840 -31.21 24.10 13.05
N CYS A 841 -30.87 25.20 12.37
CA CYS A 841 -30.91 26.54 12.96
C CYS A 841 -32.33 27.13 13.06
N LEU A 842 -33.24 26.76 12.16
CA LEU A 842 -34.55 27.40 11.99
C LEU A 842 -35.37 27.58 13.28
N PRO A 843 -35.39 26.63 14.24
CA PRO A 843 -36.13 26.78 15.50
C PRO A 843 -35.55 27.82 16.47
N TYR A 844 -34.29 28.22 16.29
CA TYR A 844 -33.51 28.98 17.26
C TYR A 844 -33.15 30.40 16.79
N VAL A 845 -33.48 30.75 15.55
CA VAL A 845 -33.12 32.05 14.94
C VAL A 845 -34.31 32.98 14.82
N GLU A 846 -34.04 34.28 14.93
CA GLU A 846 -34.98 35.38 14.72
C GLU A 846 -34.34 36.51 13.90
N GLY A 847 -35.15 37.48 13.47
CA GLY A 847 -34.69 38.66 12.74
C GLY A 847 -34.00 38.33 11.42
N GLU A 848 -32.94 39.08 11.09
CA GLU A 848 -32.22 38.97 9.81
C GLU A 848 -31.68 37.56 9.54
N ALA A 849 -31.17 36.86 10.56
CA ALA A 849 -30.67 35.50 10.39
C ALA A 849 -31.78 34.54 9.92
N LYS A 850 -33.00 34.69 10.45
CA LYS A 850 -34.16 33.88 10.03
C LYS A 850 -34.58 34.18 8.60
N GLU A 851 -34.52 35.44 8.18
CA GLU A 851 -34.83 35.85 6.81
C GLU A 851 -33.84 35.22 5.82
N LEU A 852 -32.52 35.35 6.08
CA LEU A 852 -31.47 34.73 5.26
C LEU A 852 -31.59 33.20 5.19
N ILE A 853 -31.85 32.55 6.33
CA ILE A 853 -32.05 31.09 6.39
C ILE A 853 -33.28 30.68 5.57
N THR A 854 -34.38 31.45 5.66
CA THR A 854 -35.61 31.16 4.90
C THR A 854 -35.40 31.35 3.39
N GLU A 855 -34.61 32.34 2.97
CA GLU A 855 -34.20 32.50 1.57
C GLU A 855 -33.37 31.32 1.07
N ASP A 856 -32.37 30.89 1.85
CA ASP A 856 -31.54 29.74 1.49
C ASP A 856 -32.38 28.45 1.41
N LEU A 857 -33.36 28.26 2.29
CA LEU A 857 -34.26 27.11 2.22
C LEU A 857 -35.15 27.10 0.97
N LYS A 858 -35.45 28.26 0.36
CA LYS A 858 -36.10 28.31 -0.96
C LYS A 858 -35.15 27.87 -2.06
N ARG A 859 -33.89 28.34 -2.04
CA ARG A 859 -32.85 27.87 -2.98
C ARG A 859 -32.60 26.37 -2.87
N VAL A 860 -32.68 25.82 -1.66
CA VAL A 860 -32.56 24.38 -1.41
C VAL A 860 -33.67 23.58 -2.13
N GLU A 861 -34.89 24.12 -2.26
CA GLU A 861 -35.94 23.46 -3.06
C GLU A 861 -35.50 23.30 -4.51
N ASP A 862 -35.04 24.39 -5.13
CA ASP A 862 -34.53 24.38 -6.51
C ASP A 862 -33.33 23.42 -6.64
N SER A 863 -32.40 23.46 -5.69
CA SER A 863 -31.27 22.53 -5.66
C SER A 863 -31.71 21.07 -5.66
N PHE A 864 -32.72 20.69 -4.86
CA PHE A 864 -33.27 19.33 -4.87
C PHE A 864 -33.99 18.99 -6.17
N LEU A 865 -34.67 19.95 -6.81
CA LEU A 865 -35.35 19.74 -8.09
C LEU A 865 -34.38 19.44 -9.23
N PHE A 866 -33.19 20.06 -9.20
CA PHE A 866 -32.17 19.94 -10.26
C PHE A 866 -30.97 19.06 -9.88
N MET A 867 -31.01 18.39 -8.72
CA MET A 867 -29.89 17.55 -8.28
C MET A 867 -29.70 16.31 -9.15
N GLN A 868 -28.49 15.77 -9.10
CA GLN A 868 -28.18 14.44 -9.63
C GLN A 868 -28.01 13.45 -8.47
N GLY A 869 -28.35 12.18 -8.74
CA GLY A 869 -28.05 11.09 -7.83
C GLY A 869 -26.55 10.84 -7.74
N ARG A 870 -26.14 10.06 -6.76
CA ARG A 870 -24.76 9.64 -6.55
C ARG A 870 -24.65 8.14 -6.78
N ARG A 871 -23.46 7.67 -7.17
CA ARG A 871 -23.19 6.23 -7.17
C ARG A 871 -23.14 5.66 -5.75
N GLY A 872 -22.62 6.44 -4.80
CA GLY A 872 -22.51 6.06 -3.39
C GLY A 872 -23.84 6.10 -2.63
N MET A 873 -23.87 5.34 -1.55
CA MET A 873 -25.01 5.18 -0.64
C MET A 873 -24.75 5.72 0.77
N CYS A 874 -23.53 6.11 1.13
CA CYS A 874 -23.21 6.57 2.48
C CYS A 874 -23.97 7.85 2.93
N LEU A 875 -23.91 8.19 4.21
CA LEU A 875 -24.58 9.39 4.76
C LEU A 875 -23.87 10.69 4.37
N CYS A 876 -22.54 10.70 4.33
CA CYS A 876 -21.77 11.92 4.11
C CYS A 876 -21.95 12.50 2.70
N HIS A 877 -21.88 11.64 1.68
CA HIS A 877 -21.85 12.05 0.27
C HIS A 877 -22.49 11.00 -0.66
N GLY A 878 -23.47 10.26 -0.15
CA GLY A 878 -24.25 9.27 -0.89
C GLY A 878 -25.75 9.54 -0.84
N ASN A 879 -26.51 8.71 -1.56
CA ASN A 879 -27.95 8.91 -1.75
C ASN A 879 -28.76 8.74 -0.46
N MET A 880 -28.32 7.91 0.49
CA MET A 880 -29.08 7.70 1.73
C MET A 880 -29.08 8.97 2.59
N GLY A 881 -27.94 9.67 2.69
CA GLY A 881 -27.88 10.97 3.37
C GLY A 881 -28.77 12.02 2.71
N LEU A 882 -28.73 12.12 1.38
CA LEU A 882 -29.61 13.03 0.62
C LEU A 882 -31.10 12.71 0.83
N LEU A 883 -31.46 11.42 0.85
CA LEU A 883 -32.84 10.99 1.04
C LEU A 883 -33.37 11.32 2.44
N LEU A 884 -32.54 11.17 3.48
CA LEU A 884 -32.90 11.59 4.84
C LEU A 884 -33.10 13.11 4.92
N LEU A 885 -32.20 13.90 4.34
CA LEU A 885 -32.32 15.36 4.30
C LEU A 885 -33.57 15.81 3.53
N LEU A 886 -33.86 15.18 2.38
CA LEU A 886 -35.07 15.47 1.60
C LEU A 886 -36.34 15.14 2.38
N ASN A 887 -36.37 14.02 3.11
CA ASN A 887 -37.51 13.70 3.99
C ASN A 887 -37.71 14.78 5.06
N LYS A 888 -36.64 15.27 5.68
CA LYS A 888 -36.72 16.33 6.70
C LYS A 888 -37.18 17.66 6.10
N TYR A 889 -36.65 18.01 4.94
CA TYR A 889 -37.08 19.20 4.21
C TYR A 889 -38.58 19.15 3.89
N LEU A 890 -39.09 18.01 3.43
CA LEU A 890 -40.51 17.81 3.11
C LEU A 890 -41.47 17.93 4.31
N VAL A 891 -40.97 17.80 5.54
CA VAL A 891 -41.75 18.07 6.77
C VAL A 891 -41.94 19.58 6.97
N ILE A 892 -40.94 20.38 6.60
CA ILE A 892 -40.96 21.84 6.73
C ILE A 892 -41.69 22.47 5.53
N HIS A 893 -41.46 21.95 4.32
CA HIS A 893 -42.02 22.47 3.07
C HIS A 893 -42.55 21.34 2.18
N SER A 894 -43.88 21.23 2.05
CA SER A 894 -44.51 20.20 1.22
C SER A 894 -44.54 20.61 -0.25
N SER A 895 -43.86 19.85 -1.10
CA SER A 895 -43.82 20.02 -2.56
C SER A 895 -44.09 18.68 -3.27
N GLU A 896 -45.05 18.64 -4.21
CA GLU A 896 -45.40 17.40 -4.93
C GLU A 896 -44.28 16.93 -5.86
N GLU A 897 -43.56 17.86 -6.49
CA GLU A 897 -42.41 17.55 -7.33
C GLU A 897 -41.27 16.93 -6.49
N LEU A 898 -40.98 17.50 -5.33
CA LEU A 898 -40.00 16.91 -4.41
C LEU A 898 -40.45 15.53 -3.87
N LYS A 899 -41.75 15.31 -3.65
CA LYS A 899 -42.28 13.97 -3.31
C LYS A 899 -42.03 12.97 -4.44
N LYS A 900 -42.08 13.39 -5.71
CA LYS A 900 -41.71 12.56 -6.87
C LYS A 900 -40.22 12.23 -6.84
N ILE A 901 -39.34 13.20 -6.63
CA ILE A 901 -37.88 12.98 -6.53
C ILE A 901 -37.52 12.03 -5.39
N ARG A 902 -38.09 12.26 -4.20
CA ARG A 902 -37.94 11.40 -3.02
C ARG A 902 -38.31 9.95 -3.31
N ARG A 903 -39.44 9.76 -4.01
CA ARG A 903 -39.92 8.45 -4.45
C ARG A 903 -38.91 7.79 -5.39
N LEU A 904 -38.42 8.49 -6.41
CA LEU A 904 -37.44 7.95 -7.37
C LEU A 904 -36.13 7.54 -6.68
N LEU A 905 -35.60 8.42 -5.82
CA LEU A 905 -34.38 8.18 -5.06
C LEU A 905 -34.52 6.99 -4.10
N THR A 906 -35.71 6.79 -3.52
CA THR A 906 -36.03 5.63 -2.69
C THR A 906 -35.91 4.33 -3.49
N CYS A 907 -36.52 4.28 -4.67
CA CYS A 907 -36.50 3.10 -5.53
C CYS A 907 -35.09 2.76 -6.01
N SER A 908 -34.34 3.74 -6.51
CA SER A 908 -32.97 3.53 -6.99
C SER A 908 -32.03 3.09 -5.87
N SER A 909 -32.14 3.69 -4.68
CA SER A 909 -31.33 3.31 -3.53
C SER A 909 -31.62 1.88 -3.07
N LEU A 910 -32.90 1.49 -2.97
CA LEU A 910 -33.27 0.10 -2.64
C LEU A 910 -32.75 -0.91 -3.66
N GLU A 911 -32.83 -0.60 -4.95
CA GLU A 911 -32.33 -1.50 -5.99
C GLU A 911 -30.82 -1.75 -5.87
N VAL A 912 -30.02 -0.71 -5.63
CA VAL A 912 -28.57 -0.85 -5.42
C VAL A 912 -28.28 -1.68 -4.16
N LEU A 913 -28.99 -1.43 -3.06
CA LEU A 913 -28.80 -2.14 -1.80
C LEU A 913 -29.21 -3.62 -1.88
N GLU A 914 -30.32 -3.93 -2.56
CA GLU A 914 -30.82 -5.30 -2.74
C GLU A 914 -29.95 -6.12 -3.69
N LYS A 915 -29.38 -5.48 -4.71
CA LYS A 915 -28.42 -6.13 -5.64
C LYS A 915 -26.98 -6.16 -5.10
N ALA A 916 -26.74 -5.67 -3.89
CA ALA A 916 -25.41 -5.56 -3.26
C ALA A 916 -24.39 -4.82 -4.14
N GLN A 917 -24.84 -3.77 -4.84
CA GLN A 917 -24.04 -2.97 -5.78
C GLN A 917 -23.44 -1.71 -5.14
N MET A 918 -23.26 -1.71 -3.82
CA MET A 918 -22.60 -0.63 -3.08
C MET A 918 -21.16 -0.45 -3.55
N MET A 919 -20.64 0.78 -3.46
CA MET A 919 -19.24 1.03 -3.79
C MET A 919 -18.32 0.26 -2.83
N PRO A 920 -17.14 -0.20 -3.27
CA PRO A 920 -16.27 -1.03 -2.44
C PRO A 920 -15.88 -0.33 -1.12
N GLN A 921 -15.58 0.97 -1.15
CA GLN A 921 -15.23 1.72 0.05
C GLN A 921 -16.38 1.82 1.07
N GLU A 922 -17.65 1.75 0.64
CA GLU A 922 -18.82 1.76 1.53
C GLU A 922 -19.16 0.35 2.01
N LYS A 923 -18.94 -0.63 1.13
CA LYS A 923 -19.18 -2.05 1.39
C LYS A 923 -18.23 -2.60 2.45
N TYR A 924 -16.98 -2.15 2.48
CA TYR A 924 -16.00 -2.66 3.44
C TYR A 924 -15.80 -1.74 4.64
N ALA A 925 -16.31 -0.50 4.61
CA ALA A 925 -16.30 0.40 5.77
C ALA A 925 -17.52 0.18 6.67
N LYS A 926 -17.34 0.14 8.00
CA LYS A 926 -18.44 -0.11 8.96
C LYS A 926 -18.93 1.17 9.61
N GLY A 927 -18.15 2.24 9.51
CA GLY A 927 -18.45 3.55 10.07
C GLY A 927 -19.81 4.14 9.70
N LEU A 928 -20.21 5.17 10.45
CA LEU A 928 -21.51 5.81 10.29
C LEU A 928 -21.56 6.71 9.05
N MET A 929 -20.58 7.59 8.84
CA MET A 929 -20.71 8.61 7.79
C MET A 929 -20.34 8.10 6.40
N ASN A 930 -19.38 7.18 6.29
CA ASN A 930 -18.90 6.64 5.01
C ASN A 930 -19.21 5.15 4.79
N GLY A 931 -19.84 4.46 5.75
CA GLY A 931 -19.92 3.00 5.74
C GLY A 931 -21.30 2.44 6.06
N MET A 932 -21.27 1.15 6.38
CA MET A 932 -22.46 0.31 6.60
C MET A 932 -23.35 0.78 7.72
N ALA A 933 -22.80 1.21 8.87
CA ALA A 933 -23.64 1.63 9.99
C ALA A 933 -24.55 2.79 9.59
N GLY A 934 -24.07 3.73 8.78
CA GLY A 934 -24.90 4.84 8.28
C GLY A 934 -25.96 4.43 7.29
N ILE A 935 -25.60 3.54 6.37
CA ILE A 935 -26.56 3.00 5.40
C ILE A 935 -27.67 2.24 6.15
N GLY A 936 -27.29 1.41 7.12
CA GLY A 936 -28.22 0.70 8.00
C GLY A 936 -29.08 1.65 8.83
N TYR A 937 -28.49 2.71 9.40
CA TYR A 937 -29.20 3.73 10.16
C TYR A 937 -30.26 4.44 9.31
N ALA A 938 -29.89 4.86 8.10
CA ALA A 938 -30.82 5.45 7.15
C ALA A 938 -31.93 4.49 6.76
N CYS A 939 -31.61 3.22 6.49
CA CYS A 939 -32.62 2.19 6.23
C CYS A 939 -33.62 2.09 7.39
N LEU A 940 -33.14 2.11 8.64
CA LEU A 940 -33.99 2.00 9.81
C LEU A 940 -34.93 3.21 9.97
N GLN A 941 -34.43 4.43 9.74
CA GLN A 941 -35.27 5.63 9.71
C GLN A 941 -36.29 5.61 8.56
N LEU A 942 -35.88 5.18 7.37
CA LEU A 942 -36.74 5.08 6.18
C LEU A 942 -37.81 3.98 6.29
N ALA A 943 -37.56 2.95 7.12
CA ALA A 943 -38.54 1.96 7.51
C ALA A 943 -39.65 2.54 8.43
N GLY A 944 -39.47 3.75 8.94
CA GLY A 944 -40.44 4.43 9.80
C GLY A 944 -40.22 4.23 11.29
N ILE A 945 -39.00 3.82 11.72
CA ILE A 945 -38.64 3.80 13.13
C ILE A 945 -38.36 5.24 13.58
N THR A 946 -39.31 5.83 14.32
CA THR A 946 -39.27 7.25 14.71
C THR A 946 -38.53 7.55 16.00
N SER A 947 -38.10 6.53 16.75
CA SER A 947 -37.37 6.68 18.02
C SER A 947 -35.87 6.99 17.86
N LEU A 948 -35.41 7.21 16.62
CA LEU A 948 -34.00 7.42 16.32
C LEU A 948 -33.65 8.91 16.23
N PRO A 949 -32.55 9.36 16.86
CA PRO A 949 -32.04 10.72 16.74
C PRO A 949 -31.78 11.19 15.30
N ASP A 950 -31.75 12.50 15.07
CA ASP A 950 -31.44 13.02 13.74
C ASP A 950 -29.94 13.27 13.55
N VAL A 951 -29.21 12.25 13.10
CA VAL A 951 -27.76 12.36 12.88
C VAL A 951 -27.39 13.32 11.74
N MET A 952 -28.29 13.55 10.77
CA MET A 952 -28.02 14.43 9.63
C MET A 952 -28.07 15.91 10.03
N LEU A 953 -28.86 16.23 11.07
CA LEU A 953 -28.95 17.56 11.68
C LEU A 953 -28.17 17.65 13.00
N CYS A 954 -27.32 16.66 13.33
CA CYS A 954 -26.56 16.57 14.58
C CYS A 954 -27.42 16.58 15.86
N ASN A 955 -28.68 16.14 15.76
CA ASN A 955 -29.67 16.04 16.84
C ASN A 955 -29.94 17.36 17.58
N ILE A 956 -30.00 18.46 16.83
CA ILE A 956 -30.19 19.83 17.34
C ILE A 956 -31.66 20.22 17.43
#